data_AF-A0A2B4SW47-F1
#
_entry.id   AF-A0A2B4SW47-F1
#
_cell.length_a   1.000
_cell.length_b   1.000
_cell.length_c   1.000
_cell.angle_alpha   90.00
_cell.angle_beta   90.00
_cell.angle_gamma   90.00
#
_symmetry.space_group_name_H-M   'P 1'
#
loop_
_entity.id
_entity.type
_entity.pdbx_description
1 polymer ?
#
loop_
_entity_poly.entity_id
_entity_poly.type
_entity_poly.pdbx_seq_one_letter_code
_entity_poly.pdbx_strand_id
1 'polypeptide(L)'
;MAQSSIIAGVIVEDISRHLNCRLCRRLIRTPKLLPCLHSFCQVCIQGFAEKLAPSEFLACPLCETDAKISKEELEDLPTNFFLDNMLDIALINSSDREPVPCSNCDSLNSPATSRCVDCGEFLCLNCYNVHKRIRQTKEHRILTISELLASKTGEDLHRPAFCRIHHSEPLKYYCETCNEAVCRDCVLIEHRQHKYDYIKDSKKIQKQKAIMENLFEECSANIPFLEKSIKEIQGISDTLRGRLAAVKAEIREATLHQIKVLKEKERKLLMEADKIYNAKSPILKRQKDQLQDEYTKFKTGCDFSEQVLKYANEVELLSLKTLITERLTELNNTQLDCKPHENSELKYEVNTKEAETVVAHSLGILKTSGPHLVLEDIEEAPKMNGRTNGYSEENATREVPLSVELRDPNGVLLPPDTIHQADGQSFSAYHPFFNGIFSFSVFIRGQVVEGFPQDINIGDIRPRVRSAKRAIAGSGSKFGRLGDPQGVAVSQDGNVIVSDSRNHRLQVFDMDGNFRFLFGAPGSRDGHFQFPSGVAVTTEGDIVVADTMNNRIQIFTKDGKFIKKFGKETMEGERLYQPYGVAVDNQGRIFVVDRGKARVVVFNEKGQVLFTFGSLGDGRGQFNCPSAVAVNSKGHVIITDFGNDRVQVFGSKGQFLFKFGKSGKADGELNWPTGVVTDADDHIIVSDSYNHRIQMFNEDGSFMTRFGSEGSKRGQFKRPEGVAVTKQGNIIVADWGNDRIQYNGKHYKQLHGTAMGSPVSVVIAEIVMQNIEERALSTCRQTIPLWLRYVDDTFTAVRHDEIDAFHNHLNEQNTDIQFTREVEENGKLPFLDCLVSHNDNSLRTTVYRKPTHTDRLLDESSYNPTSHKATTIRTLTRRAQLVCDSTDSLSDENKYLHRVFTKNNYNNDFIRRNTHRPTTTTETNDTATPTTTATIPYIKGMSENISRILLPFNIRVAHKPITTLRQLLTNVKDKDEPRNRQGTIYKINCSDCQASYIGETGRNLTTRLTEHRRATRKGDVSNHIAEHHRLTNHNIDWDSAQCLTYSTDYFQRLTLESWFTNLEQTPLNRCQQLPAPYKRLIHDINITNDRKRTT
;
A
#
# COMPACT_ATOMS: atom_id res chain seq x y z
N MET A 1 58.72 -17.54 -44.06
CA MET A 1 57.87 -17.48 -45.28
C MET A 1 56.69 -18.47 -45.15
N ALA A 2 55.76 -18.28 -44.20
CA ALA A 2 54.65 -19.22 -44.01
C ALA A 2 53.36 -18.63 -43.37
N GLN A 3 53.32 -17.33 -43.06
CA GLN A 3 52.17 -16.70 -42.37
C GLN A 3 51.37 -15.70 -43.20
N SER A 4 51.87 -15.27 -44.38
CA SER A 4 51.15 -14.34 -45.26
C SER A 4 50.24 -15.01 -46.30
N SER A 5 50.40 -16.31 -46.55
CA SER A 5 49.53 -17.07 -47.47
C SER A 5 48.21 -17.52 -46.82
N ILE A 6 48.20 -17.74 -45.50
CA ILE A 6 47.03 -18.20 -44.75
C ILE A 6 45.99 -17.08 -44.61
N ILE A 7 46.44 -15.83 -44.48
CA ILE A 7 45.56 -14.66 -44.35
C ILE A 7 44.72 -14.44 -45.62
N ALA A 8 45.26 -14.68 -46.82
CA ALA A 8 44.49 -14.57 -48.07
C ALA A 8 43.41 -15.65 -48.21
N GLY A 9 43.67 -16.89 -47.76
CA GLY A 9 42.70 -17.99 -47.84
C GLY A 9 41.53 -17.84 -46.86
N VAL A 10 41.82 -17.52 -45.59
CA VAL A 10 40.81 -17.41 -44.53
C VAL A 10 39.89 -16.20 -44.73
N ILE A 11 40.41 -15.10 -45.28
CA ILE A 11 39.61 -13.88 -45.53
C ILE A 11 38.54 -14.10 -46.61
N VAL A 12 38.77 -14.95 -47.61
CA VAL A 12 37.85 -15.11 -48.75
C VAL A 12 36.53 -15.77 -48.36
N GLU A 13 36.51 -16.76 -47.46
CA GLU A 13 35.26 -17.44 -47.05
C GLU A 13 34.35 -16.53 -46.21
N ASP A 14 34.87 -15.77 -45.24
CA ASP A 14 34.04 -14.88 -44.42
C ASP A 14 33.63 -13.58 -45.15
N ILE A 15 34.51 -13.03 -46.01
CA ILE A 15 34.14 -11.87 -46.85
C ILE A 15 33.14 -12.25 -47.95
N SER A 16 33.07 -13.51 -48.40
CA SER A 16 32.09 -13.97 -49.40
C SER A 16 30.62 -13.64 -49.05
N ARG A 17 30.30 -13.60 -47.74
CA ARG A 17 28.96 -13.25 -47.22
C ARG A 17 28.61 -11.77 -47.35
N HIS A 18 29.62 -10.92 -47.56
CA HIS A 18 29.51 -9.46 -47.69
C HIS A 18 29.66 -8.99 -49.15
N LEU A 19 30.28 -9.81 -50.02
CA LEU A 19 30.39 -9.55 -51.46
C LEU A 19 29.08 -9.77 -52.25
N ASN A 20 28.07 -10.41 -51.63
CA ASN A 20 26.78 -10.69 -52.24
C ASN A 20 25.70 -9.71 -51.76
N CYS A 21 25.02 -9.06 -52.70
CA CYS A 21 23.93 -8.13 -52.42
C CYS A 21 22.76 -8.89 -51.81
N ARG A 22 22.31 -8.52 -50.61
CA ARG A 22 21.24 -9.26 -49.92
C ARG A 22 19.85 -9.14 -50.57
N LEU A 23 19.65 -8.13 -51.42
CA LEU A 23 18.42 -7.94 -52.21
C LEU A 23 18.33 -8.88 -53.42
N CYS A 24 19.39 -9.01 -54.23
CA CYS A 24 19.38 -9.85 -55.44
C CYS A 24 20.12 -11.20 -55.30
N ARG A 25 20.81 -11.42 -54.17
CA ARG A 25 21.62 -12.61 -53.82
C ARG A 25 22.73 -12.97 -54.83
N ARG A 26 23.15 -12.00 -55.66
CA ARG A 26 24.29 -12.09 -56.58
C ARG A 26 25.44 -11.22 -56.08
N LEU A 27 26.64 -11.42 -56.63
CA LEU A 27 27.79 -10.54 -56.41
C LEU A 27 27.39 -9.08 -56.67
N ILE A 28 27.80 -8.19 -55.76
CA ILE A 28 27.43 -6.78 -55.86
C ILE A 28 28.02 -6.19 -57.15
N ARG A 29 27.23 -5.38 -57.86
CA ARG A 29 27.68 -4.54 -58.97
C ARG A 29 27.37 -3.10 -58.61
N THR A 30 28.35 -2.21 -58.81
CA THR A 30 28.33 -0.80 -58.36
C THR A 30 27.86 -0.66 -56.90
N PRO A 31 28.68 -1.08 -55.92
CA PRO A 31 28.32 -1.09 -54.50
C PRO A 31 28.12 0.34 -53.97
N LYS A 32 26.90 0.68 -53.55
CA LYS A 32 26.60 1.91 -52.83
C LYS A 32 26.58 1.62 -51.32
N LEU A 33 27.26 2.44 -50.53
CA LEU A 33 27.39 2.31 -49.07
C LEU A 33 26.36 3.19 -48.36
N LEU A 34 25.56 2.60 -47.47
CA LEU A 34 24.65 3.35 -46.58
C LEU A 34 25.36 3.77 -45.28
N PRO A 35 24.85 4.78 -44.54
CA PRO A 35 25.44 5.23 -43.27
C PRO A 35 25.57 4.14 -42.19
N CYS A 36 24.70 3.12 -42.22
CA CYS A 36 24.79 1.92 -41.38
C CYS A 36 25.85 0.89 -41.83
N LEU A 37 26.77 1.30 -42.71
CA LEU A 37 27.88 0.53 -43.29
C LEU A 37 27.49 -0.69 -44.16
N HIS A 38 26.20 -0.94 -44.37
CA HIS A 38 25.73 -1.96 -45.32
C HIS A 38 25.87 -1.49 -46.78
N SER A 39 26.26 -2.41 -47.67
CA SER A 39 26.46 -2.16 -49.09
C SER A 39 25.55 -3.03 -49.96
N PHE A 40 25.01 -2.46 -51.03
CA PHE A 40 24.13 -3.13 -51.99
C PHE A 40 24.39 -2.64 -53.42
N CYS A 41 23.88 -3.34 -54.44
CA CYS A 41 23.95 -2.83 -55.82
C CYS A 41 23.10 -1.57 -55.99
N GLN A 42 23.62 -0.57 -56.70
CA GLN A 42 22.89 0.68 -57.02
C GLN A 42 21.47 0.42 -57.56
N VAL A 43 21.33 -0.42 -58.59
CA VAL A 43 20.05 -0.77 -59.22
C VAL A 43 19.08 -1.45 -58.23
N CYS A 44 19.60 -2.21 -57.26
CA CYS A 44 18.76 -2.88 -56.26
C CYS A 44 18.28 -1.93 -55.17
N ILE A 45 19.06 -0.91 -54.81
CA ILE A 45 18.61 0.18 -53.91
C ILE A 45 17.60 1.06 -54.63
N GLN A 46 17.87 1.50 -55.87
CA GLN A 46 16.97 2.34 -56.65
C GLN A 46 15.59 1.66 -56.83
N GLY A 47 15.55 0.41 -57.30
CA GLY A 47 14.31 -0.37 -57.44
C GLY A 47 13.64 -0.80 -56.12
N PHE A 48 14.27 -0.55 -54.96
CA PHE A 48 13.64 -0.67 -53.64
C PHE A 48 13.05 0.67 -53.19
N ALA A 49 13.77 1.79 -53.40
CA ALA A 49 13.30 3.15 -53.13
C ALA A 49 12.13 3.59 -54.04
N GLU A 50 12.05 3.09 -55.27
CA GLU A 50 10.92 3.31 -56.19
C GLU A 50 9.60 2.70 -55.69
N LYS A 51 9.66 1.63 -54.89
CA LYS A 51 8.46 0.95 -54.34
C LYS A 51 7.91 1.62 -53.08
N LEU A 52 8.65 2.53 -52.48
CA LEU A 52 8.24 3.32 -51.32
C LEU A 52 7.53 4.60 -51.80
N ALA A 53 6.58 5.11 -51.00
CA ALA A 53 5.78 6.27 -51.34
C ALA A 53 6.64 7.54 -51.60
N PRO A 54 6.11 8.61 -52.24
CA PRO A 54 6.92 9.76 -52.64
C PRO A 54 7.57 10.57 -51.50
N SER A 55 7.15 10.36 -50.24
CA SER A 55 7.43 11.24 -49.11
C SER A 55 8.07 10.57 -47.89
N GLU A 56 8.65 9.36 -48.04
CA GLU A 56 9.27 8.63 -46.93
C GLU A 56 10.79 8.41 -47.13
N PHE A 57 11.54 8.48 -46.02
CA PHE A 57 13.00 8.29 -45.98
C PHE A 57 13.38 6.81 -46.11
N LEU A 58 14.58 6.53 -46.65
CA LEU A 58 15.03 5.15 -46.90
C LEU A 58 15.68 4.47 -45.67
N ALA A 59 14.92 3.64 -44.95
CA ALA A 59 15.47 2.75 -43.93
C ALA A 59 16.30 1.60 -44.55
N CYS A 60 17.37 1.17 -43.88
CA CYS A 60 18.21 0.08 -44.39
C CYS A 60 17.52 -1.30 -44.32
N PRO A 61 17.43 -2.08 -45.42
CA PRO A 61 16.76 -3.39 -45.45
C PRO A 61 17.34 -4.50 -44.56
N LEU A 62 18.47 -4.28 -43.87
CA LEU A 62 19.15 -5.28 -43.05
C LEU A 62 19.20 -4.95 -41.55
N CYS A 63 19.02 -3.68 -41.19
CA CYS A 63 19.19 -3.20 -39.81
C CYS A 63 18.21 -2.08 -39.43
N GLU A 64 17.27 -1.75 -40.32
CA GLU A 64 16.12 -0.85 -40.11
C GLU A 64 16.48 0.54 -39.56
N THR A 65 17.76 0.94 -39.65
CA THR A 65 18.23 2.22 -39.15
C THR A 65 17.90 3.33 -40.15
N ASP A 66 17.23 4.37 -39.67
CA ASP A 66 16.76 5.49 -40.48
C ASP A 66 17.92 6.33 -41.04
N ALA A 67 18.23 6.14 -42.32
CA ALA A 67 19.06 7.06 -43.07
C ALA A 67 18.15 8.07 -43.80
N LYS A 68 18.12 9.32 -43.32
CA LYS A 68 17.35 10.41 -43.94
C LYS A 68 17.97 10.85 -45.27
N ILE A 69 17.77 10.05 -46.30
CA ILE A 69 18.23 10.27 -47.67
C ILE A 69 16.98 10.45 -48.56
N SER A 70 16.94 11.52 -49.35
CA SER A 70 15.86 11.77 -50.31
C SER A 70 16.05 10.98 -51.61
N LYS A 71 15.02 10.90 -52.45
CA LYS A 71 15.07 10.11 -53.69
C LYS A 71 16.07 10.64 -54.73
N GLU A 72 16.41 11.93 -54.67
CA GLU A 72 17.37 12.58 -55.58
C GLU A 72 18.83 12.32 -55.16
N GLU A 73 19.09 12.24 -53.84
CA GLU A 73 20.44 12.00 -53.27
C GLU A 73 20.92 10.53 -53.37
N LEU A 74 20.10 9.61 -53.90
CA LEU A 74 20.44 8.19 -54.03
C LEU A 74 21.60 7.92 -55.01
N GLU A 75 21.80 8.79 -56.00
CA GLU A 75 22.92 8.68 -56.93
C GLU A 75 24.24 9.18 -56.30
N ASP A 76 24.16 10.12 -55.36
CA ASP A 76 25.30 10.74 -54.66
C ASP A 76 25.92 9.87 -53.55
N LEU A 77 25.26 8.77 -53.18
CA LEU A 77 25.78 7.82 -52.18
C LEU A 77 27.20 7.35 -52.55
N PRO A 78 28.13 7.27 -51.58
CA PRO A 78 29.51 6.90 -51.85
C PRO A 78 29.60 5.45 -52.37
N THR A 79 30.38 5.26 -53.43
CA THR A 79 30.72 3.94 -53.94
C THR A 79 31.74 3.26 -53.02
N ASN A 80 31.49 2.01 -52.64
CA ASN A 80 32.38 1.28 -51.75
C ASN A 80 33.59 0.70 -52.51
N PHE A 81 34.59 1.56 -52.75
CA PHE A 81 35.83 1.21 -53.45
C PHE A 81 36.57 0.02 -52.82
N PHE A 82 36.41 -0.23 -51.50
CA PHE A 82 36.99 -1.41 -50.86
C PHE A 82 36.33 -2.70 -51.35
N LEU A 83 34.99 -2.72 -51.47
CA LEU A 83 34.27 -3.88 -52.01
C LEU A 83 34.53 -4.08 -53.50
N ASP A 84 34.63 -3.04 -54.32
CA ASP A 84 34.98 -3.19 -55.75
C ASP A 84 36.35 -3.86 -55.93
N ASN A 85 37.35 -3.46 -55.13
CA ASN A 85 38.67 -4.10 -55.16
C ASN A 85 38.63 -5.55 -54.64
N MET A 86 37.81 -5.84 -53.62
CA MET A 86 37.63 -7.21 -53.11
C MET A 86 36.82 -8.12 -54.06
N LEU A 87 35.90 -7.55 -54.84
CA LEU A 87 35.20 -8.24 -55.93
C LEU A 87 36.17 -8.60 -57.06
N ASP A 88 37.05 -7.67 -57.46
CA ASP A 88 38.12 -7.95 -58.44
C ASP A 88 39.06 -9.07 -57.94
N ILE A 89 39.46 -9.04 -56.67
CA ILE A 89 40.30 -10.09 -56.05
C ILE A 89 39.56 -11.44 -56.00
N ALA A 90 38.28 -11.45 -55.65
CA ALA A 90 37.47 -12.68 -55.63
C ALA A 90 37.29 -13.28 -57.04
N LEU A 91 37.05 -12.43 -58.05
CA LEU A 91 36.97 -12.84 -59.45
C LEU A 91 38.30 -13.44 -59.94
N ILE A 92 39.43 -12.79 -59.65
CA ILE A 92 40.77 -13.30 -60.01
C ILE A 92 41.06 -14.64 -59.30
N ASN A 93 40.79 -14.76 -57.99
CA ASN A 93 41.00 -16.03 -57.27
C ASN A 93 40.04 -17.15 -57.69
N SER A 94 38.93 -16.83 -58.36
CA SER A 94 37.99 -17.81 -58.91
C SER A 94 38.32 -18.28 -60.33
N SER A 95 39.43 -17.81 -60.93
CA SER A 95 39.79 -18.07 -62.33
C SER A 95 39.96 -19.55 -62.70
N ASP A 96 40.20 -20.42 -61.72
CA ASP A 96 40.30 -21.87 -61.91
C ASP A 96 38.95 -22.54 -62.21
N ARG A 97 37.81 -21.84 -62.03
CA ARG A 97 36.46 -22.38 -62.31
C ARG A 97 35.77 -21.71 -63.49
N GLU A 98 35.88 -20.39 -63.63
CA GLU A 98 35.37 -19.64 -64.79
C GLU A 98 36.36 -18.52 -65.17
N PRO A 99 36.67 -18.32 -66.46
CA PRO A 99 37.60 -17.28 -66.88
C PRO A 99 37.00 -15.88 -66.76
N VAL A 100 37.75 -14.95 -66.19
CA VAL A 100 37.36 -13.53 -66.06
C VAL A 100 37.09 -12.94 -67.46
N PRO A 101 35.91 -12.37 -67.73
CA PRO A 101 35.60 -11.80 -69.04
C PRO A 101 36.31 -10.45 -69.25
N CYS A 102 36.61 -10.14 -70.51
CA CYS A 102 37.10 -8.83 -70.91
C CYS A 102 36.01 -7.75 -70.77
N SER A 103 36.32 -6.64 -70.09
CA SER A 103 35.38 -5.54 -69.86
C SER A 103 35.02 -4.75 -71.12
N ASN A 104 35.88 -4.79 -72.14
CA ASN A 104 35.90 -3.81 -73.23
C ASN A 104 35.50 -4.38 -74.61
N CYS A 105 34.83 -5.53 -74.64
CA CYS A 105 34.31 -6.13 -75.88
C CYS A 105 32.99 -6.88 -75.66
N ASP A 106 31.99 -6.63 -76.51
CA ASP A 106 30.66 -7.26 -76.43
C ASP A 106 30.63 -8.73 -76.86
N SER A 107 31.77 -9.29 -77.30
CA SER A 107 31.92 -10.71 -77.62
C SER A 107 31.88 -11.57 -76.35
N LEU A 108 30.68 -12.05 -76.02
CA LEU A 108 30.35 -12.85 -74.83
C LEU A 108 31.47 -13.82 -74.45
N ASN A 109 31.95 -13.70 -73.21
CA ASN A 109 32.93 -14.57 -72.56
C ASN A 109 34.30 -14.70 -73.26
N SER A 110 34.78 -13.63 -73.92
CA SER A 110 36.19 -13.53 -74.28
C SER A 110 37.08 -13.45 -73.02
N PRO A 111 37.98 -14.43 -72.75
CA PRO A 111 38.77 -14.44 -71.52
C PRO A 111 39.76 -13.27 -71.50
N ALA A 112 39.77 -12.54 -70.40
CA ALA A 112 40.80 -11.56 -70.11
C ALA A 112 42.13 -12.27 -69.83
N THR A 113 43.22 -11.76 -70.40
CA THR A 113 44.58 -12.28 -70.21
C THR A 113 45.45 -11.31 -69.41
N SER A 114 45.04 -10.04 -69.34
CA SER A 114 45.79 -8.96 -68.72
C SER A 114 44.85 -7.90 -68.15
N ARG A 115 45.32 -7.15 -67.15
CA ARG A 115 44.62 -5.99 -66.58
C ARG A 115 45.45 -4.74 -66.79
N CYS A 116 44.82 -3.66 -67.24
CA CYS A 116 45.46 -2.35 -67.31
C CYS A 116 45.34 -1.68 -65.94
N VAL A 117 46.47 -1.44 -65.26
CA VAL A 117 46.45 -0.88 -63.89
C VAL A 117 45.91 0.55 -63.89
N ASP A 118 46.33 1.37 -64.87
CA ASP A 118 45.93 2.78 -64.94
C ASP A 118 44.46 3.00 -65.36
N CYS A 119 43.83 2.00 -66.00
CA CYS A 119 42.41 2.02 -66.34
C CYS A 119 41.54 1.20 -65.38
N GLY A 120 42.13 0.31 -64.56
CA GLY A 120 41.42 -0.67 -63.76
C GLY A 120 40.77 -1.84 -64.52
N GLU A 121 40.77 -1.82 -65.86
CA GLU A 121 39.98 -2.75 -66.69
C GLU A 121 40.69 -4.04 -67.13
N PHE A 122 39.90 -5.11 -67.28
CA PHE A 122 40.34 -6.43 -67.74
C PHE A 122 40.26 -6.53 -69.28
N LEU A 123 41.35 -6.98 -69.91
CA LEU A 123 41.54 -6.98 -71.36
C LEU A 123 41.84 -8.40 -71.86
N CYS A 124 41.10 -8.86 -72.88
CA CYS A 124 41.51 -10.01 -73.69
C CYS A 124 42.70 -9.64 -74.59
N LEU A 125 43.35 -10.63 -75.18
CA LEU A 125 44.54 -10.44 -76.03
C LEU A 125 44.32 -9.45 -77.20
N ASN A 126 43.11 -9.42 -77.78
CA ASN A 126 42.77 -8.46 -78.82
C ASN A 126 42.64 -7.03 -78.28
N CYS A 127 41.94 -6.86 -77.15
CA CYS A 127 41.80 -5.55 -76.50
C CYS A 127 43.13 -5.03 -75.96
N TYR A 128 44.02 -5.89 -75.43
CA TYR A 128 45.41 -5.56 -75.08
C TYR A 128 46.14 -4.91 -76.27
N ASN A 129 46.08 -5.57 -77.43
CA ASN A 129 46.77 -5.12 -78.64
C ASN A 129 46.20 -3.81 -79.19
N VAL A 130 44.89 -3.56 -79.03
CA VAL A 130 44.26 -2.27 -79.38
C VAL A 130 44.66 -1.17 -78.38
N HIS A 131 44.60 -1.44 -77.08
CA HIS A 131 44.94 -0.49 -76.02
C HIS A 131 46.39 0.01 -76.13
N LYS A 132 47.32 -0.85 -76.57
CA LYS A 132 48.73 -0.50 -76.81
C LYS A 132 48.98 0.26 -78.13
N ARG A 133 47.99 0.34 -79.03
CA ARG A 133 48.08 1.06 -80.33
C ARG A 133 47.47 2.45 -80.28
N ILE A 134 46.42 2.67 -79.47
CA ILE A 134 45.76 3.97 -79.30
C ILE A 134 46.71 4.95 -78.62
N ARG A 135 46.88 6.15 -79.18
CA ARG A 135 47.84 7.16 -78.69
C ARG A 135 47.65 7.53 -77.22
N GLN A 136 46.40 7.65 -76.76
CA GLN A 136 46.07 8.04 -75.38
C GLN A 136 46.43 6.95 -74.35
N THR A 137 46.37 5.66 -74.71
CA THR A 137 46.47 4.54 -73.75
C THR A 137 47.73 3.70 -73.94
N LYS A 138 48.58 4.05 -74.92
CA LYS A 138 49.81 3.33 -75.28
C LYS A 138 50.85 3.27 -74.14
N GLU A 139 50.86 4.28 -73.26
CA GLU A 139 51.82 4.38 -72.15
C GLU A 139 51.30 3.78 -70.84
N HIS A 140 50.07 3.25 -70.82
CA HIS A 140 49.50 2.62 -69.63
C HIS A 140 50.24 1.33 -69.25
N ARG A 141 50.42 1.10 -67.95
CA ARG A 141 51.00 -0.12 -67.39
C ARG A 141 49.94 -1.24 -67.38
N ILE A 142 50.20 -2.27 -68.17
CA ILE A 142 49.35 -3.45 -68.29
C ILE A 142 50.13 -4.67 -67.75
N LEU A 143 49.53 -5.41 -66.81
CA LEU A 143 50.09 -6.62 -66.20
C LEU A 143 49.29 -7.85 -66.62
N THR A 144 49.93 -9.01 -66.76
CA THR A 144 49.20 -10.28 -66.91
C THR A 144 48.57 -10.72 -65.60
N ILE A 145 47.50 -11.52 -65.65
CA ILE A 145 46.79 -11.98 -64.44
C ILE A 145 47.73 -12.76 -63.50
N SER A 146 48.66 -13.54 -64.05
CA SER A 146 49.67 -14.29 -63.29
C SER A 146 50.70 -13.39 -62.59
N GLU A 147 51.12 -12.29 -63.22
CA GLU A 147 52.00 -11.29 -62.58
C GLU A 147 51.26 -10.50 -61.48
N LEU A 148 49.97 -10.24 -61.69
CA LEU A 148 49.09 -9.56 -60.74
C LEU A 148 48.89 -10.37 -59.44
N LEU A 149 48.76 -11.70 -59.56
CA LEU A 149 48.73 -12.64 -58.43
C LEU A 149 50.08 -12.79 -57.72
N ALA A 150 51.20 -12.53 -58.40
CA ALA A 150 52.54 -12.62 -57.82
C ALA A 150 52.96 -11.34 -57.04
N SER A 151 52.22 -10.23 -57.22
CA SER A 151 52.42 -8.98 -56.49
C SER A 151 52.15 -9.15 -55.00
N LYS A 152 53.11 -8.76 -54.14
CA LYS A 152 53.02 -8.93 -52.67
C LYS A 152 52.44 -7.72 -51.93
N THR A 153 52.20 -6.62 -52.64
CA THR A 153 51.65 -5.36 -52.11
C THR A 153 50.46 -4.99 -52.99
N GLY A 154 49.24 -5.13 -52.45
CA GLY A 154 47.98 -5.03 -53.20
C GLY A 154 47.65 -3.66 -53.80
N GLU A 155 48.61 -2.73 -53.89
CA GLU A 155 48.46 -1.41 -54.49
C GLU A 155 48.07 -1.49 -55.98
N ASP A 156 48.60 -2.48 -56.70
CA ASP A 156 48.34 -2.71 -58.14
C ASP A 156 46.94 -3.29 -58.43
N LEU A 157 46.18 -3.65 -57.39
CA LEU A 157 44.78 -4.11 -57.50
C LEU A 157 43.75 -2.99 -57.29
N HIS A 158 44.16 -1.85 -56.72
CA HIS A 158 43.27 -0.74 -56.42
C HIS A 158 42.88 0.03 -57.68
N ARG A 159 41.57 0.11 -57.96
CA ARG A 159 41.03 1.00 -59.00
C ARG A 159 41.34 2.46 -58.66
N PRO A 160 41.84 3.28 -59.60
CA PRO A 160 42.03 4.72 -59.37
C PRO A 160 40.68 5.40 -59.14
N ALA A 161 40.55 6.14 -58.03
CA ALA A 161 39.36 6.92 -57.74
C ALA A 161 39.39 8.24 -58.51
N PHE A 162 38.38 8.46 -59.36
CA PHE A 162 38.22 9.70 -60.14
C PHE A 162 37.31 10.71 -59.45
N CYS A 163 37.42 11.98 -59.82
CA CYS A 163 36.59 13.03 -59.26
C CYS A 163 35.13 12.95 -59.73
N ARG A 164 34.20 13.28 -58.82
CA ARG A 164 32.77 13.38 -59.12
C ARG A 164 32.44 14.49 -60.13
N ILE A 165 33.17 15.60 -60.08
CA ILE A 165 32.98 16.78 -60.96
C ILE A 165 33.82 16.66 -62.24
N HIS A 166 35.07 16.20 -62.10
CA HIS A 166 36.03 16.07 -63.20
C HIS A 166 36.28 14.59 -63.48
N HIS A 167 35.35 13.93 -64.19
CA HIS A 167 35.30 12.46 -64.32
C HIS A 167 36.58 11.77 -64.86
N SER A 168 37.44 12.50 -65.58
CA SER A 168 38.72 12.00 -66.09
C SER A 168 39.93 12.25 -65.18
N GLU A 169 39.79 13.06 -64.13
CA GLU A 169 40.89 13.47 -63.26
C GLU A 169 40.92 12.66 -61.94
N PRO A 170 42.03 11.99 -61.61
CA PRO A 170 42.15 11.18 -60.41
C PRO A 170 42.26 12.02 -59.14
N LEU A 171 41.64 11.53 -58.06
CA LEU A 171 41.76 12.08 -56.71
C LEU A 171 43.18 11.84 -56.18
N LYS A 172 43.92 12.94 -55.98
CA LYS A 172 45.37 12.91 -55.65
C LYS A 172 45.71 13.74 -54.41
N TYR A 173 44.85 14.68 -54.05
CA TYR A 173 45.02 15.57 -52.91
C TYR A 173 43.90 15.35 -51.90
N TYR A 174 44.17 15.62 -50.63
CA TYR A 174 43.17 15.60 -49.57
C TYR A 174 43.06 17.01 -48.97
N CYS A 175 41.85 17.56 -49.01
CA CYS A 175 41.54 18.90 -48.54
C CYS A 175 41.19 18.88 -47.04
N GLU A 176 42.07 19.40 -46.20
CA GLU A 176 41.86 19.44 -44.74
C GLU A 176 40.63 20.27 -44.35
N THR A 177 40.38 21.37 -45.06
CA THR A 177 39.29 22.30 -44.74
C THR A 177 37.91 21.71 -45.00
N CYS A 178 37.81 20.75 -45.94
CA CYS A 178 36.56 20.10 -46.33
C CYS A 178 36.46 18.63 -45.88
N ASN A 179 37.54 18.06 -45.34
CA ASN A 179 37.65 16.65 -44.94
C ASN A 179 37.40 15.64 -46.09
N GLU A 180 37.74 16.01 -47.34
CA GLU A 180 37.46 15.21 -48.54
C GLU A 180 38.67 15.08 -49.49
N ALA A 181 38.66 14.02 -50.30
CA ALA A 181 39.66 13.78 -51.34
C ALA A 181 39.26 14.49 -52.65
N VAL A 182 40.19 15.25 -53.24
CA VAL A 182 39.96 16.14 -54.38
C VAL A 182 40.99 15.90 -55.50
N CYS A 183 40.59 16.15 -56.75
CA CYS A 183 41.51 16.12 -57.90
C CYS A 183 42.24 17.45 -58.08
N ARG A 184 43.18 17.48 -59.03
CA ARG A 184 43.96 18.68 -59.36
C ARG A 184 43.08 19.87 -59.72
N ASP A 185 42.03 19.66 -60.52
CA ASP A 185 41.20 20.75 -61.03
C ASP A 185 40.25 21.30 -59.96
N CYS A 186 39.73 20.45 -59.07
CA CYS A 186 39.01 20.89 -57.87
C CYS A 186 39.87 21.76 -56.95
N VAL A 187 41.16 21.45 -56.78
CA VAL A 187 42.11 22.30 -56.04
C VAL A 187 42.30 23.67 -56.72
N LEU A 188 42.28 23.72 -58.05
CA LEU A 188 42.51 24.94 -58.82
C LEU A 188 41.26 25.82 -59.00
N ILE A 189 40.06 25.26 -58.84
CA ILE A 189 38.77 25.94 -59.05
C ILE A 189 38.09 26.24 -57.71
N GLU A 190 37.62 25.23 -56.98
CA GLU A 190 36.78 25.41 -55.79
C GLU A 190 37.58 25.45 -54.49
N HIS A 191 38.58 24.59 -54.33
CA HIS A 191 39.38 24.49 -53.09
C HIS A 191 40.61 25.41 -53.10
N ARG A 192 40.54 26.51 -53.86
CA ARG A 192 41.67 27.40 -54.21
C ARG A 192 42.33 28.11 -53.02
N GLN A 193 41.59 28.29 -51.92
CA GLN A 193 42.06 28.87 -50.66
C GLN A 193 42.10 27.85 -49.52
N HIS A 194 41.76 26.59 -49.78
CA HIS A 194 41.75 25.54 -48.77
C HIS A 194 43.13 24.89 -48.63
N LYS A 195 43.41 24.35 -47.45
CA LYS A 195 44.66 23.64 -47.19
C LYS A 195 44.53 22.19 -47.67
N TYR A 196 45.46 21.76 -48.52
CA TYR A 196 45.48 20.41 -49.07
C TYR A 196 46.87 19.76 -48.98
N ASP A 197 46.88 18.45 -48.72
CA ASP A 197 48.08 17.60 -48.71
C ASP A 197 48.03 16.61 -49.88
N TYR A 198 49.18 16.11 -50.33
CA TYR A 198 49.25 14.99 -51.27
C TYR A 198 49.07 13.66 -50.53
N ILE A 199 48.17 12.79 -51.04
CA ILE A 199 47.69 11.60 -50.31
C ILE A 199 48.83 10.62 -50.00
N LYS A 200 49.77 10.40 -50.93
CA LYS A 200 50.84 9.39 -50.76
C LYS A 200 51.87 9.72 -49.67
N ASP A 201 52.07 11.00 -49.37
CA ASP A 201 53.10 11.45 -48.42
C ASP A 201 52.53 11.81 -47.03
N SER A 202 51.23 11.66 -46.82
CA SER A 202 50.55 12.15 -45.62
C SER A 202 50.65 11.18 -44.43
N LYS A 203 51.55 11.51 -43.48
CA LYS A 203 51.61 10.90 -42.14
C LYS A 203 50.29 10.98 -41.34
N LYS A 204 49.29 11.73 -41.83
CA LYS A 204 47.98 11.90 -41.17
C LYS A 204 47.04 10.72 -41.41
N ILE A 205 47.20 9.99 -42.52
CA ILE A 205 46.44 8.76 -42.79
C ILE A 205 46.75 7.71 -41.71
N GLN A 206 48.00 7.59 -41.29
CA GLN A 206 48.41 6.70 -40.19
C GLN A 206 47.77 7.12 -38.85
N LYS A 207 47.57 8.43 -38.60
CA LYS A 207 46.86 8.91 -37.40
C LYS A 207 45.37 8.60 -37.42
N GLN A 208 44.68 8.82 -38.55
CA GLN A 208 43.26 8.45 -38.66
C GLN A 208 43.07 6.93 -38.55
N LYS A 209 43.95 6.14 -39.16
CA LYS A 209 43.95 4.68 -39.02
C LYS A 209 44.10 4.25 -37.56
N ALA A 210 45.07 4.81 -36.81
CA ALA A 210 45.25 4.49 -35.40
C ALA A 210 44.04 4.86 -34.51
N ILE A 211 43.31 5.94 -34.83
CA ILE A 211 42.06 6.30 -34.13
C ILE A 211 40.97 5.25 -34.40
N MET A 212 40.83 4.79 -35.65
CA MET A 212 39.87 3.74 -36.02
C MET A 212 40.24 2.38 -35.40
N GLU A 213 41.53 2.05 -35.30
CA GLU A 213 42.03 0.83 -34.65
C GLU A 213 41.70 0.85 -33.15
N ASN A 214 41.95 1.95 -32.43
CA ASN A 214 41.58 2.07 -31.01
C ASN A 214 40.06 1.90 -30.78
N LEU A 215 39.22 2.55 -31.58
CA LEU A 215 37.76 2.42 -31.48
C LEU A 215 37.27 1.00 -31.80
N PHE A 216 37.95 0.29 -32.71
CA PHE A 216 37.68 -1.11 -33.01
C PHE A 216 38.07 -2.04 -31.85
N GLU A 217 39.18 -1.80 -31.17
CA GLU A 217 39.57 -2.54 -29.95
C GLU A 217 38.56 -2.34 -28.82
N GLU A 218 38.11 -1.11 -28.57
CA GLU A 218 37.07 -0.81 -27.57
C GLU A 218 35.73 -1.50 -27.90
N CYS A 219 35.30 -1.50 -29.17
CA CYS A 219 34.06 -2.16 -29.57
C CYS A 219 34.17 -3.70 -29.50
N SER A 220 35.29 -4.28 -29.95
CA SER A 220 35.49 -5.73 -29.98
C SER A 220 35.65 -6.34 -28.58
N ALA A 221 36.17 -5.59 -27.60
CA ALA A 221 36.24 -6.01 -26.20
C ALA A 221 34.85 -6.28 -25.57
N ASN A 222 33.78 -5.67 -26.08
CA ASN A 222 32.41 -5.88 -25.58
C ASN A 222 31.75 -7.17 -26.10
N ILE A 223 32.21 -7.72 -27.23
CA ILE A 223 31.65 -8.94 -27.85
C ILE A 223 31.69 -10.15 -26.89
N PRO A 224 32.83 -10.55 -26.28
CA PRO A 224 32.86 -11.70 -25.38
C PRO A 224 32.04 -11.51 -24.09
N PHE A 225 31.80 -10.27 -23.65
CA PHE A 225 30.89 -9.99 -22.54
C PHE A 225 29.45 -10.33 -22.92
N LEU A 226 29.00 -9.91 -24.11
CA LEU A 226 27.67 -10.22 -24.64
C LEU A 226 27.48 -11.73 -24.86
N GLU A 227 28.47 -12.43 -25.44
CA GLU A 227 28.42 -13.90 -25.61
C GLU A 227 28.27 -14.63 -24.27
N LYS A 228 29.01 -14.19 -23.24
CA LYS A 228 28.89 -14.72 -21.88
C LYS A 228 27.49 -14.48 -21.30
N SER A 229 26.96 -13.26 -21.43
CA SER A 229 25.60 -12.93 -20.96
C SER A 229 24.52 -13.75 -21.67
N ILE A 230 24.64 -13.97 -22.99
CA ILE A 230 23.72 -14.84 -23.76
C ILE A 230 23.75 -16.27 -23.21
N LYS A 231 24.94 -16.80 -22.93
CA LYS A 231 25.11 -18.15 -22.37
C LYS A 231 24.53 -18.29 -20.95
N GLU A 232 24.66 -17.26 -20.11
CA GLU A 232 24.04 -17.22 -18.78
C GLU A 232 22.50 -17.19 -18.88
N ILE A 233 21.93 -16.40 -19.79
CA ILE A 233 20.48 -16.34 -20.07
C ILE A 233 19.96 -17.70 -20.59
N GLN A 234 20.71 -18.37 -21.47
CA GLN A 234 20.36 -19.72 -21.95
C GLN A 234 20.31 -20.74 -20.80
N GLY A 235 21.30 -20.74 -19.91
CA GLY A 235 21.32 -21.61 -18.72
C GLY A 235 20.13 -21.39 -17.77
N ILE A 236 19.71 -20.14 -17.60
CA ILE A 236 18.50 -19.77 -16.83
C ILE A 236 17.23 -20.29 -17.53
N SER A 237 17.15 -20.16 -18.87
CA SER A 237 16.04 -20.66 -19.68
C SER A 237 15.87 -22.19 -19.59
N ASP A 238 16.97 -22.94 -19.69
CA ASP A 238 16.95 -24.41 -19.54
C ASP A 238 16.58 -24.84 -18.10
N THR A 239 17.05 -24.11 -17.09
CA THR A 239 16.68 -24.33 -15.67
C THR A 239 15.18 -24.08 -15.44
N LEU A 240 14.62 -23.03 -16.04
CA LEU A 240 13.18 -22.76 -16.04
C LEU A 240 12.38 -23.87 -16.74
N ARG A 241 12.87 -24.39 -17.87
CA ARG A 241 12.24 -25.52 -18.59
C ARG A 241 12.21 -26.78 -17.73
N GLY A 242 13.29 -27.08 -16.99
CA GLY A 242 13.36 -28.19 -16.05
C GLY A 242 12.35 -28.05 -14.90
N ARG A 243 12.26 -26.87 -14.27
CA ARG A 243 11.27 -26.58 -13.21
C ARG A 243 9.83 -26.67 -13.73
N LEU A 244 9.57 -26.19 -14.94
CA LEU A 244 8.25 -26.29 -15.58
C LEU A 244 7.81 -27.75 -15.78
N ALA A 245 8.75 -28.66 -16.10
CA ALA A 245 8.45 -30.09 -16.23
C ALA A 245 8.10 -30.73 -14.88
N ALA A 246 8.84 -30.42 -13.81
CA ALA A 246 8.59 -30.92 -12.46
C ALA A 246 7.21 -30.47 -11.94
N VAL A 247 6.88 -29.18 -12.00
CA VAL A 247 5.60 -28.67 -11.49
C VAL A 247 4.41 -29.18 -12.32
N LYS A 248 4.59 -29.45 -13.63
CA LYS A 248 3.59 -30.14 -14.45
C LYS A 248 3.32 -31.58 -14.00
N ALA A 249 4.27 -32.27 -13.38
CA ALA A 249 4.06 -33.59 -12.80
C ALA A 249 3.29 -33.50 -11.46
N GLU A 250 3.69 -32.58 -10.57
CA GLU A 250 3.02 -32.34 -9.27
C GLU A 250 1.53 -32.01 -9.45
N ILE A 251 1.19 -31.14 -10.43
CA ILE A 251 -0.20 -30.81 -10.75
C ILE A 251 -1.01 -32.05 -11.18
N ARG A 252 -0.41 -32.97 -11.93
CA ARG A 252 -1.08 -34.21 -12.39
C ARG A 252 -1.37 -35.15 -11.22
N GLU A 253 -0.41 -35.33 -10.31
CA GLU A 253 -0.59 -36.17 -9.11
C GLU A 253 -1.66 -35.59 -8.17
N ALA A 254 -1.62 -34.28 -7.92
CA ALA A 254 -2.63 -33.58 -7.12
C ALA A 254 -4.05 -33.73 -7.72
N THR A 255 -4.18 -33.60 -9.04
CA THR A 255 -5.46 -33.79 -9.75
C THR A 255 -6.01 -35.20 -9.59
N LEU A 256 -5.16 -36.23 -9.73
CA LEU A 256 -5.56 -37.63 -9.56
C LEU A 256 -6.02 -37.94 -8.12
N HIS A 257 -5.36 -37.34 -7.12
CA HIS A 257 -5.78 -37.47 -5.72
C HIS A 257 -7.16 -36.85 -5.49
N GLN A 258 -7.42 -35.65 -6.02
CA GLN A 258 -8.70 -34.94 -5.91
C GLN A 258 -9.86 -35.77 -6.49
N ILE A 259 -9.65 -36.38 -7.67
CA ILE A 259 -10.64 -37.23 -8.34
C ILE A 259 -11.03 -38.44 -7.49
N LYS A 260 -10.06 -39.08 -6.81
CA LYS A 260 -10.30 -40.23 -5.93
C LYS A 260 -11.25 -39.88 -4.77
N VAL A 261 -11.03 -38.74 -4.12
CA VAL A 261 -11.85 -38.28 -2.98
C VAL A 261 -13.29 -37.96 -3.44
N LEU A 262 -13.46 -37.33 -4.59
CA LEU A 262 -14.77 -37.02 -5.17
C LEU A 262 -15.58 -38.29 -5.47
N LYS A 263 -14.96 -39.30 -6.11
CA LYS A 263 -15.58 -40.61 -6.38
C LYS A 263 -16.03 -41.34 -5.11
N GLU A 264 -15.32 -41.16 -4.00
CA GLU A 264 -15.68 -41.79 -2.73
C GLU A 264 -16.86 -41.08 -2.03
N LYS A 265 -17.03 -39.76 -2.23
CA LYS A 265 -18.19 -39.00 -1.75
C LYS A 265 -19.45 -39.26 -2.59
N GLU A 266 -19.30 -39.39 -3.91
CA GLU A 266 -20.37 -39.81 -4.84
C GLU A 266 -21.03 -41.12 -4.36
N ARG A 267 -20.22 -42.15 -4.08
CA ARG A 267 -20.71 -43.44 -3.57
C ARG A 267 -21.50 -43.32 -2.26
N LYS A 268 -21.12 -42.40 -1.36
CA LYS A 268 -21.82 -42.18 -0.08
C LYS A 268 -23.18 -41.51 -0.28
N LEU A 269 -23.27 -40.51 -1.16
CA LEU A 269 -24.52 -39.79 -1.45
C LEU A 269 -25.57 -40.70 -2.09
N LEU A 270 -25.15 -41.61 -2.98
CA LEU A 270 -26.04 -42.60 -3.59
C LEU A 270 -26.65 -43.54 -2.52
N MET A 271 -25.83 -44.06 -1.60
CA MET A 271 -26.33 -44.89 -0.48
C MET A 271 -27.29 -44.13 0.46
N GLU A 272 -27.09 -42.83 0.66
CA GLU A 272 -27.99 -41.99 1.46
C GLU A 272 -29.34 -41.79 0.75
N ALA A 273 -29.34 -41.58 -0.57
CA ALA A 273 -30.57 -41.46 -1.37
C ALA A 273 -31.39 -42.77 -1.36
N ASP A 274 -30.75 -43.92 -1.57
CA ASP A 274 -31.38 -45.24 -1.49
C ASP A 274 -32.00 -45.49 -0.12
N LYS A 275 -31.32 -45.07 0.95
CA LYS A 275 -31.83 -45.21 2.34
C LYS A 275 -33.10 -44.38 2.57
N ILE A 276 -33.18 -43.16 2.02
CA ILE A 276 -34.36 -42.30 2.14
C ILE A 276 -35.54 -42.89 1.35
N TYR A 277 -35.30 -43.37 0.13
CA TYR A 277 -36.33 -44.02 -0.69
C TYR A 277 -36.92 -45.26 0.00
N ASN A 278 -36.05 -46.13 0.52
CA ASN A 278 -36.46 -47.35 1.22
C ASN A 278 -37.21 -47.09 2.54
N ALA A 279 -37.06 -45.91 3.15
CA ALA A 279 -37.84 -45.51 4.32
C ALA A 279 -39.25 -45.01 3.94
N LYS A 280 -39.37 -44.17 2.90
CA LYS A 280 -40.66 -43.58 2.47
C LYS A 280 -41.57 -44.56 1.74
N SER A 281 -41.02 -45.40 0.86
CA SER A 281 -41.77 -46.31 -0.02
C SER A 281 -42.74 -47.25 0.72
N PRO A 282 -42.37 -47.98 1.80
CA PRO A 282 -43.28 -48.90 2.47
C PRO A 282 -44.44 -48.19 3.21
N ILE A 283 -44.24 -46.95 3.67
CA ILE A 283 -45.27 -46.17 4.36
C ILE A 283 -46.39 -45.78 3.37
N LEU A 284 -46.02 -45.22 2.23
CA LEU A 284 -46.96 -44.86 1.17
C LEU A 284 -47.67 -46.09 0.58
N LYS A 285 -46.96 -47.21 0.44
CA LYS A 285 -47.58 -48.47 -0.01
C LYS A 285 -48.64 -48.96 0.99
N ARG A 286 -48.32 -48.99 2.29
CA ARG A 286 -49.26 -49.41 3.34
C ARG A 286 -50.50 -48.51 3.40
N GLN A 287 -50.34 -47.20 3.28
CA GLN A 287 -51.48 -46.27 3.21
C GLN A 287 -52.34 -46.54 1.97
N LYS A 288 -51.72 -46.75 0.80
CA LYS A 288 -52.44 -47.06 -0.44
C LYS A 288 -53.27 -48.33 -0.29
N ASP A 289 -52.67 -49.40 0.21
CA ASP A 289 -53.35 -50.69 0.37
C ASP A 289 -54.57 -50.53 1.31
N GLN A 290 -54.43 -49.81 2.43
CA GLN A 290 -55.54 -49.49 3.35
C GLN A 290 -56.67 -48.65 2.70
N LEU A 291 -56.33 -47.62 1.93
CA LEU A 291 -57.33 -46.80 1.23
C LEU A 291 -58.02 -47.56 0.10
N GLN A 292 -57.34 -48.52 -0.53
CA GLN A 292 -57.96 -49.41 -1.52
C GLN A 292 -58.94 -50.38 -0.87
N ASP A 293 -58.62 -50.95 0.29
CA ASP A 293 -59.54 -51.80 1.06
C ASP A 293 -60.81 -51.04 1.44
N GLU A 294 -60.70 -49.84 2.02
CA GLU A 294 -61.87 -49.02 2.34
C GLU A 294 -62.67 -48.63 1.08
N TYR A 295 -62.00 -48.23 -0.01
CA TYR A 295 -62.67 -47.93 -1.28
C TYR A 295 -63.52 -49.12 -1.78
N THR A 296 -63.03 -50.37 -1.67
CA THR A 296 -63.83 -51.53 -2.08
C THR A 296 -65.06 -51.75 -1.20
N LYS A 297 -64.97 -51.49 0.12
CA LYS A 297 -66.11 -51.56 1.05
C LYS A 297 -67.19 -50.52 0.73
N PHE A 298 -66.79 -49.28 0.47
CA PHE A 298 -67.70 -48.23 0.03
C PHE A 298 -68.33 -48.56 -1.32
N LYS A 299 -67.53 -48.96 -2.32
CA LYS A 299 -68.01 -49.22 -3.67
C LYS A 299 -69.02 -50.38 -3.70
N THR A 300 -68.70 -51.50 -3.06
CA THR A 300 -69.63 -52.66 -2.97
C THR A 300 -70.92 -52.34 -2.20
N GLY A 301 -70.83 -51.59 -1.10
CA GLY A 301 -72.02 -51.16 -0.34
C GLY A 301 -72.94 -50.24 -1.15
N CYS A 302 -72.37 -49.27 -1.88
CA CYS A 302 -73.12 -48.37 -2.74
C CYS A 302 -73.73 -49.11 -3.96
N ASP A 303 -72.96 -49.95 -4.64
CA ASP A 303 -73.43 -50.67 -5.84
C ASP A 303 -74.58 -51.63 -5.52
N PHE A 304 -74.52 -52.32 -4.38
CA PHE A 304 -75.64 -53.15 -3.90
C PHE A 304 -76.87 -52.30 -3.56
N SER A 305 -76.67 -51.17 -2.88
CA SER A 305 -77.76 -50.25 -2.52
C SER A 305 -78.44 -49.66 -3.77
N GLU A 306 -77.66 -49.29 -4.79
CA GLU A 306 -78.17 -48.81 -6.08
C GLU A 306 -78.98 -49.89 -6.82
N GLN A 307 -78.50 -51.14 -6.84
CA GLN A 307 -79.22 -52.27 -7.45
C GLN A 307 -80.57 -52.53 -6.76
N VAL A 308 -80.60 -52.55 -5.43
CA VAL A 308 -81.85 -52.74 -4.66
C VAL A 308 -82.82 -51.58 -4.90
N LEU A 309 -82.36 -50.32 -4.84
CA LEU A 309 -83.20 -49.14 -5.08
C LEU A 309 -83.79 -49.08 -6.50
N LYS A 310 -83.14 -49.71 -7.48
CA LYS A 310 -83.53 -49.64 -8.89
C LYS A 310 -84.38 -50.80 -9.39
N TYR A 311 -84.28 -51.97 -8.76
CA TYR A 311 -84.89 -53.21 -9.27
C TYR A 311 -85.72 -54.01 -8.25
N ALA A 312 -85.66 -53.71 -6.94
CA ALA A 312 -86.43 -54.45 -5.94
C ALA A 312 -87.92 -54.06 -5.91
N ASN A 313 -88.78 -55.00 -5.53
CA ASN A 313 -90.20 -54.70 -5.28
C ASN A 313 -90.42 -54.08 -3.89
N GLU A 314 -91.61 -53.52 -3.65
CA GLU A 314 -91.92 -52.77 -2.42
C GLU A 314 -91.72 -53.59 -1.13
N VAL A 315 -91.94 -54.90 -1.18
CA VAL A 315 -91.80 -55.81 -0.01
C VAL A 315 -90.33 -56.17 0.25
N GLU A 316 -89.55 -56.43 -0.80
CA GLU A 316 -88.10 -56.62 -0.72
C GLU A 316 -87.39 -55.35 -0.25
N LEU A 317 -87.79 -54.19 -0.76
CA LEU A 317 -87.24 -52.91 -0.35
C LEU A 317 -87.52 -52.61 1.13
N LEU A 318 -88.73 -52.89 1.61
CA LEU A 318 -89.09 -52.71 3.02
C LEU A 318 -88.39 -53.71 3.96
N SER A 319 -88.16 -54.95 3.52
CA SER A 319 -87.46 -55.96 4.35
C SER A 319 -85.94 -55.74 4.42
N LEU A 320 -85.32 -55.18 3.36
CA LEU A 320 -83.90 -54.82 3.34
C LEU A 320 -83.60 -53.40 3.84
N LYS A 321 -84.63 -52.55 4.00
CA LYS A 321 -84.49 -51.13 4.36
C LYS A 321 -83.57 -50.91 5.56
N THR A 322 -83.80 -51.60 6.67
CA THR A 322 -83.05 -51.40 7.93
C THR A 322 -81.56 -51.68 7.74
N LEU A 323 -81.22 -52.86 7.20
CA LEU A 323 -79.86 -53.28 6.90
C LEU A 323 -79.12 -52.30 5.96
N ILE A 324 -79.80 -51.83 4.91
CA ILE A 324 -79.22 -50.85 3.97
C ILE A 324 -79.01 -49.50 4.66
N THR A 325 -79.99 -49.01 5.43
CA THR A 325 -79.84 -47.74 6.16
C THR A 325 -78.74 -47.80 7.22
N GLU A 326 -78.66 -48.88 8.01
CA GLU A 326 -77.61 -49.08 9.00
C GLU A 326 -76.24 -49.08 8.33
N ARG A 327 -76.05 -49.90 7.28
CA ARG A 327 -74.76 -50.00 6.57
C ARG A 327 -74.35 -48.69 5.88
N LEU A 328 -75.29 -47.95 5.29
CA LEU A 328 -75.01 -46.64 4.71
C LEU A 328 -74.70 -45.58 5.79
N THR A 329 -75.36 -45.61 6.95
CA THR A 329 -75.00 -44.71 8.06
C THR A 329 -73.64 -45.05 8.69
N GLU A 330 -73.27 -46.33 8.77
CA GLU A 330 -71.94 -46.77 9.19
C GLU A 330 -70.89 -46.20 8.22
N LEU A 331 -71.04 -46.44 6.91
CA LEU A 331 -70.12 -45.95 5.88
C LEU A 331 -70.02 -44.42 5.90
N ASN A 332 -71.14 -43.69 5.98
CA ASN A 332 -71.16 -42.22 5.95
C ASN A 332 -70.55 -41.56 7.21
N ASN A 333 -70.44 -42.30 8.32
CA ASN A 333 -69.79 -41.84 9.55
C ASN A 333 -68.28 -42.17 9.59
N THR A 334 -67.76 -42.98 8.66
CA THR A 334 -66.32 -43.31 8.59
C THR A 334 -65.50 -42.10 8.14
N GLN A 335 -64.67 -41.53 9.02
CA GLN A 335 -63.73 -40.47 8.64
C GLN A 335 -62.51 -41.08 7.91
N LEU A 336 -62.32 -40.68 6.65
CA LEU A 336 -61.18 -41.10 5.82
C LEU A 336 -60.12 -39.99 5.74
N ASP A 337 -58.87 -40.29 6.10
CA ASP A 337 -57.74 -39.40 5.79
C ASP A 337 -57.15 -39.71 4.42
N CYS A 338 -57.62 -38.97 3.42
CA CYS A 338 -57.21 -39.11 2.03
C CYS A 338 -55.91 -38.34 1.70
N LYS A 339 -55.22 -37.72 2.67
CA LYS A 339 -53.96 -37.01 2.42
C LYS A 339 -52.78 -37.98 2.46
N PRO A 340 -51.80 -37.89 1.53
CA PRO A 340 -50.58 -38.68 1.63
C PRO A 340 -49.84 -38.37 2.93
N HIS A 341 -49.48 -39.40 3.70
CA HIS A 341 -48.76 -39.24 4.98
C HIS A 341 -47.31 -38.74 4.77
N GLU A 342 -46.76 -38.89 3.57
CA GLU A 342 -45.38 -38.56 3.22
C GLU A 342 -45.31 -37.80 1.88
N ASN A 343 -44.29 -36.95 1.73
CA ASN A 343 -44.14 -36.10 0.56
C ASN A 343 -43.27 -36.73 -0.55
N SER A 344 -43.56 -36.38 -1.81
CA SER A 344 -42.89 -36.86 -3.02
C SER A 344 -41.53 -36.23 -3.30
N GLU A 345 -41.04 -35.34 -2.42
CA GLU A 345 -39.79 -34.62 -2.67
C GLU A 345 -38.55 -35.46 -2.34
N LEU A 346 -37.83 -35.78 -3.41
CA LEU A 346 -36.46 -36.30 -3.45
C LEU A 346 -35.72 -35.51 -4.53
N LYS A 347 -35.15 -34.36 -4.14
CA LYS A 347 -34.41 -33.45 -5.04
C LYS A 347 -32.93 -33.50 -4.71
N TYR A 348 -32.11 -33.91 -5.68
CA TYR A 348 -30.66 -33.76 -5.62
C TYR A 348 -30.28 -32.47 -6.36
N GLU A 349 -30.10 -31.39 -5.59
CA GLU A 349 -29.68 -30.09 -6.15
C GLU A 349 -28.14 -30.06 -6.28
N VAL A 350 -27.67 -30.10 -7.53
CA VAL A 350 -26.23 -29.99 -7.82
C VAL A 350 -25.84 -28.54 -7.91
N ASN A 351 -25.11 -28.05 -6.90
CA ASN A 351 -24.54 -26.70 -6.93
C ASN A 351 -23.27 -26.67 -7.79
N THR A 352 -23.43 -26.83 -9.12
CA THR A 352 -22.35 -27.03 -10.09
C THR A 352 -21.26 -25.95 -10.01
N LYS A 353 -21.66 -24.70 -9.82
CA LYS A 353 -20.76 -23.53 -9.78
C LYS A 353 -19.89 -23.47 -8.51
N GLU A 354 -20.39 -23.95 -7.37
CA GLU A 354 -19.58 -24.06 -6.14
C GLU A 354 -18.59 -25.21 -6.23
N ALA A 355 -18.99 -26.35 -6.79
CA ALA A 355 -18.10 -27.50 -6.97
C ALA A 355 -16.92 -27.18 -7.90
N GLU A 356 -17.17 -26.50 -9.03
CA GLU A 356 -16.12 -26.06 -9.96
C GLU A 356 -15.12 -25.10 -9.30
N THR A 357 -15.59 -24.12 -8.52
CA THR A 357 -14.71 -23.17 -7.83
C THR A 357 -13.90 -23.82 -6.70
N VAL A 358 -14.49 -24.74 -5.93
CA VAL A 358 -13.75 -25.49 -4.89
C VAL A 358 -12.68 -26.39 -5.50
N VAL A 359 -12.97 -27.09 -6.60
CA VAL A 359 -11.96 -27.91 -7.30
C VAL A 359 -10.87 -27.03 -7.91
N ALA A 360 -11.23 -25.93 -8.59
CA ALA A 360 -10.26 -24.99 -9.17
C ALA A 360 -9.32 -24.37 -8.12
N HIS A 361 -9.82 -24.03 -6.92
CA HIS A 361 -8.99 -23.50 -5.84
C HIS A 361 -8.12 -24.57 -5.15
N SER A 362 -8.51 -25.85 -5.22
CA SER A 362 -7.76 -26.95 -4.59
C SER A 362 -6.52 -27.43 -5.36
N LEU A 363 -6.46 -27.18 -6.68
CA LEU A 363 -5.36 -27.62 -7.55
C LEU A 363 -4.11 -26.71 -7.51
N GLY A 364 -4.14 -25.66 -6.69
CA GLY A 364 -3.03 -24.73 -6.51
C GLY A 364 -2.90 -23.68 -7.63
N ILE A 365 -2.00 -22.72 -7.42
CA ILE A 365 -1.72 -21.63 -8.37
C ILE A 365 -0.21 -21.61 -8.63
N LEU A 366 0.16 -21.70 -9.91
CA LEU A 366 1.55 -21.52 -10.35
C LEU A 366 2.05 -20.13 -9.98
N LYS A 367 3.16 -20.06 -9.23
CA LYS A 367 3.86 -18.80 -8.93
C LYS A 367 5.31 -18.91 -9.36
N THR A 368 5.77 -17.92 -10.12
CA THR A 368 7.16 -17.76 -10.53
C THR A 368 7.78 -16.55 -9.81
N SER A 369 9.06 -16.65 -9.48
CA SER A 369 9.89 -15.52 -9.05
C SER A 369 10.64 -14.98 -10.27
N GLY A 370 10.22 -13.83 -10.80
CA GLY A 370 10.82 -13.22 -11.99
C GLY A 370 12.07 -12.39 -11.69
N PRO A 371 13.11 -12.42 -12.54
CA PRO A 371 14.12 -11.38 -12.65
C PRO A 371 13.63 -10.21 -13.53
N HIS A 372 14.07 -8.99 -13.21
CA HIS A 372 13.89 -7.72 -13.93
C HIS A 372 14.48 -7.71 -15.36
N LEU A 373 14.16 -6.80 -16.30
CA LEU A 373 13.32 -5.57 -16.28
C LEU A 373 12.91 -5.21 -17.73
N VAL A 374 11.61 -5.05 -18.03
CA VAL A 374 11.08 -4.07 -19.00
C VAL A 374 9.74 -3.58 -18.42
N LEU A 375 9.49 -2.28 -18.54
CA LEU A 375 8.49 -1.50 -17.79
C LEU A 375 7.07 -2.10 -17.77
N GLU A 376 6.62 -2.49 -16.58
CA GLU A 376 5.21 -2.53 -16.17
C GLU A 376 5.00 -1.46 -15.08
N ASP A 377 3.85 -0.77 -15.10
CA ASP A 377 3.67 0.50 -14.40
C ASP A 377 3.63 0.41 -12.86
N ILE A 378 4.17 1.45 -12.22
CA ILE A 378 4.49 1.48 -10.79
C ILE A 378 3.31 2.05 -9.98
N GLU A 379 2.46 1.16 -9.42
CA GLU A 379 1.29 1.53 -8.60
C GLU A 379 1.62 2.01 -7.16
N GLU A 380 2.49 3.00 -6.97
CA GLU A 380 2.60 3.75 -5.69
C GLU A 380 2.74 5.26 -5.90
N ALA A 381 1.62 5.99 -5.84
CA ALA A 381 1.63 7.46 -5.89
C ALA A 381 2.13 8.08 -4.56
N PRO A 382 3.19 8.90 -4.56
CA PRO A 382 3.72 9.52 -3.34
C PRO A 382 2.83 10.68 -2.85
N LYS A 383 2.82 10.91 -1.54
CA LYS A 383 2.28 12.15 -0.96
C LYS A 383 3.35 13.24 -1.01
N MET A 384 3.12 14.28 -1.82
CA MET A 384 3.94 15.49 -1.78
C MET A 384 3.51 16.38 -0.61
N ASN A 385 4.32 16.41 0.45
CA ASN A 385 4.15 17.31 1.60
C ASN A 385 5.29 18.34 1.61
N GLY A 386 5.02 19.57 1.16
CA GLY A 386 5.91 20.71 1.39
C GLY A 386 5.78 21.23 2.82
N ARG A 387 6.88 21.65 3.45
CA ARG A 387 6.88 22.41 4.70
C ARG A 387 7.54 23.77 4.47
N THR A 388 6.87 24.85 4.85
CA THR A 388 7.46 26.19 4.94
C THR A 388 7.30 26.74 6.36
N ASN A 389 8.42 27.08 6.99
CA ASN A 389 8.43 27.83 8.24
C ASN A 389 8.22 29.32 7.93
N GLY A 390 7.52 30.03 8.82
CA GLY A 390 7.25 31.46 8.68
C GLY A 390 6.98 32.10 10.03
N TYR A 391 8.04 32.30 10.82
CA TYR A 391 7.98 33.06 12.06
C TYR A 391 8.42 34.51 11.86
N SER A 392 7.56 35.42 12.29
CA SER A 392 7.93 36.71 12.90
C SER A 392 7.71 36.58 14.43
N GLU A 393 8.46 37.16 15.37
CA GLU A 393 9.76 37.87 15.45
C GLU A 393 10.28 37.64 16.91
N GLU A 394 11.54 37.81 17.32
CA GLU A 394 12.74 38.38 16.68
C GLU A 394 13.94 37.40 16.75
N ASN A 395 14.83 37.45 15.74
CA ASN A 395 16.31 37.48 15.82
C ASN A 395 16.92 37.00 14.49
N ALA A 396 17.75 37.83 13.86
CA ALA A 396 18.11 37.67 12.45
C ALA A 396 19.22 36.63 12.20
N THR A 397 18.84 35.46 11.69
CA THR A 397 19.69 34.68 10.77
C THR A 397 18.93 34.50 9.45
N ARG A 398 19.54 34.95 8.34
CA ARG A 398 18.91 35.10 7.02
C ARG A 398 18.28 33.81 6.48
N GLU A 399 16.96 33.68 6.58
CA GLU A 399 16.18 32.66 5.85
C GLU A 399 15.84 33.12 4.41
N VAL A 400 15.50 32.15 3.56
CA VAL A 400 15.24 32.38 2.12
C VAL A 400 13.78 32.02 1.80
N PRO A 401 12.97 32.93 1.24
CA PRO A 401 11.57 32.64 0.96
C PRO A 401 11.41 31.64 -0.19
N LEU A 402 10.62 30.60 0.07
CA LEU A 402 10.24 29.50 -0.81
C LEU A 402 8.73 29.56 -1.05
N SER A 403 8.30 29.60 -2.31
CA SER A 403 6.88 29.53 -2.70
C SER A 403 6.66 28.47 -3.78
N VAL A 404 5.46 27.90 -3.83
CA VAL A 404 5.13 26.73 -4.65
C VAL A 404 3.78 26.94 -5.34
N GLU A 405 3.78 26.82 -6.67
CA GLU A 405 2.59 26.92 -7.51
C GLU A 405 2.28 25.57 -8.18
N LEU A 406 0.99 25.24 -8.27
CA LEU A 406 0.47 24.11 -9.04
C LEU A 406 -0.56 24.63 -10.04
N ARG A 407 -0.37 24.32 -11.33
CA ARG A 407 -1.28 24.72 -12.41
C ARG A 407 -1.92 23.50 -13.05
N ASP A 408 -3.19 23.65 -13.40
CA ASP A 408 -3.99 22.64 -14.08
C ASP A 408 -3.61 22.53 -15.59
N PRO A 409 -4.15 21.53 -16.33
CA PRO A 409 -3.88 21.35 -17.76
C PRO A 409 -4.36 22.51 -18.65
N ASN A 410 -5.19 23.42 -18.12
CA ASN A 410 -5.67 24.63 -18.79
C ASN A 410 -4.89 25.89 -18.38
N GLY A 411 -3.86 25.76 -17.54
CA GLY A 411 -3.02 26.86 -17.04
C GLY A 411 -3.54 27.60 -15.81
N VAL A 412 -4.65 27.15 -15.21
CA VAL A 412 -5.31 27.75 -14.05
C VAL A 412 -4.58 27.37 -12.75
N LEU A 413 -4.32 28.36 -11.89
CA LEU A 413 -3.75 28.16 -10.56
C LEU A 413 -4.76 27.50 -9.62
N LEU A 414 -4.40 26.36 -9.03
CA LEU A 414 -5.23 25.67 -8.04
C LEU A 414 -4.99 26.24 -6.62
N PRO A 415 -6.05 26.58 -5.86
CA PRO A 415 -5.92 26.96 -4.45
C PRO A 415 -5.67 25.72 -3.54
N PRO A 416 -4.96 25.86 -2.42
CA PRO A 416 -4.70 24.75 -1.49
C PRO A 416 -5.92 24.43 -0.61
N ASP A 417 -6.18 23.13 -0.39
CA ASP A 417 -7.39 22.63 0.28
C ASP A 417 -7.39 22.79 1.81
N THR A 418 -6.23 23.03 2.44
CA THR A 418 -6.16 23.22 3.88
C THR A 418 -4.94 24.04 4.27
N ILE A 419 -5.17 25.19 4.89
CA ILE A 419 -4.14 26.00 5.55
C ILE A 419 -4.32 25.80 7.05
N HIS A 420 -3.42 25.06 7.69
CA HIS A 420 -3.32 25.01 9.15
C HIS A 420 -2.31 26.06 9.61
N GLN A 421 -2.79 27.11 10.26
CA GLN A 421 -1.94 28.01 11.05
C GLN A 421 -2.04 27.62 12.52
N ALA A 422 -0.98 26.96 13.00
CA ALA A 422 -0.62 26.93 14.40
C ALA A 422 0.88 27.24 14.46
N ASP A 423 1.28 28.16 15.34
CA ASP A 423 2.68 28.39 15.71
C ASP A 423 3.64 28.65 14.52
N GLY A 424 3.34 29.65 13.69
CA GLY A 424 4.29 30.22 12.71
C GLY A 424 4.74 29.28 11.58
N GLN A 425 3.91 28.32 11.17
CA GLN A 425 4.20 27.42 10.05
C GLN A 425 3.03 27.37 9.07
N SER A 426 3.33 27.42 7.78
CA SER A 426 2.34 27.35 6.70
C SER A 426 2.41 25.97 6.04
N PHE A 427 1.27 25.29 6.00
CA PHE A 427 1.10 24.03 5.31
C PHE A 427 0.19 24.25 4.10
N SER A 428 0.65 23.87 2.91
CA SER A 428 -0.15 23.89 1.67
C SER A 428 -0.25 22.46 1.13
N ALA A 429 -1.47 21.93 1.11
CA ALA A 429 -1.80 20.65 0.49
C ALA A 429 -2.73 20.89 -0.70
N TYR A 430 -2.47 20.19 -1.80
CA TYR A 430 -3.26 20.27 -3.04
C TYR A 430 -3.74 18.87 -3.43
N HIS A 431 -5.04 18.72 -3.67
CA HIS A 431 -5.64 17.47 -4.18
C HIS A 431 -6.13 17.71 -5.63
N PRO A 432 -5.47 17.16 -6.66
CA PRO A 432 -6.00 17.21 -8.02
C PRO A 432 -7.21 16.27 -8.15
N PHE A 433 -8.32 16.78 -8.67
CA PHE A 433 -9.61 16.08 -8.76
C PHE A 433 -9.93 15.52 -10.15
N PHE A 434 -9.10 15.79 -11.16
CA PHE A 434 -9.34 15.44 -12.57
C PHE A 434 -8.05 15.02 -13.27
N ASN A 435 -8.19 14.25 -14.35
CA ASN A 435 -7.07 13.68 -15.10
C ASN A 435 -6.36 14.75 -15.95
N GLY A 436 -5.04 14.65 -16.11
CA GLY A 436 -4.28 15.52 -17.00
C GLY A 436 -2.83 15.78 -16.56
N ILE A 437 -2.16 16.64 -17.32
CA ILE A 437 -0.79 17.09 -17.04
C ILE A 437 -0.86 18.34 -16.16
N PHE A 438 -0.36 18.23 -14.93
CA PHE A 438 -0.23 19.35 -14.00
C PHE A 438 1.21 19.84 -13.98
N SER A 439 1.41 21.15 -14.13
CA SER A 439 2.75 21.75 -14.05
C SER A 439 3.02 22.24 -12.63
N PHE A 440 4.10 21.74 -12.03
CA PHE A 440 4.53 22.06 -10.68
C PHE A 440 5.78 22.94 -10.70
N SER A 441 5.70 24.11 -10.04
CA SER A 441 6.75 25.14 -10.06
C SER A 441 7.17 25.52 -8.64
N VAL A 442 8.47 25.47 -8.37
CA VAL A 442 9.07 25.92 -7.11
C VAL A 442 9.87 27.20 -7.35
N PHE A 443 9.55 28.24 -6.57
CA PHE A 443 10.21 29.54 -6.63
C PHE A 443 11.03 29.79 -5.37
N ILE A 444 12.29 30.20 -5.55
CA ILE A 444 13.16 30.68 -4.49
C ILE A 444 13.45 32.15 -4.79
N ARG A 445 13.05 33.06 -3.90
CA ARG A 445 13.13 34.53 -4.12
C ARG A 445 12.47 35.01 -5.43
N GLY A 446 11.44 34.32 -5.91
CA GLY A 446 10.75 34.63 -7.16
C GLY A 446 11.45 34.13 -8.44
N GLN A 447 12.55 33.39 -8.33
CA GLN A 447 13.19 32.68 -9.45
C GLN A 447 12.86 31.19 -9.40
N VAL A 448 12.59 30.58 -10.57
CA VAL A 448 12.31 29.14 -10.70
C VAL A 448 13.61 28.35 -10.48
N VAL A 449 13.52 27.26 -9.72
CA VAL A 449 14.66 26.37 -9.45
C VAL A 449 15.00 25.53 -10.70
N GLU A 450 16.28 25.37 -11.02
CA GLU A 450 16.73 24.49 -12.11
C GLU A 450 16.18 23.07 -11.94
N GLY A 451 15.52 22.56 -12.98
CA GLY A 451 14.75 21.31 -12.95
C GLY A 451 13.23 21.49 -12.82
N PHE A 452 12.74 22.73 -12.74
CA PHE A 452 11.30 23.05 -12.76
C PHE A 452 10.95 24.06 -13.89
N PRO A 453 9.70 24.11 -14.39
CA PRO A 453 8.55 23.28 -14.00
C PRO A 453 8.73 21.81 -14.33
N GLN A 454 8.17 20.94 -13.50
CA GLN A 454 8.12 19.50 -13.75
C GLN A 454 6.67 19.09 -14.04
N ASP A 455 6.47 18.42 -15.17
CA ASP A 455 5.15 17.96 -15.61
C ASP A 455 4.78 16.66 -14.90
N ILE A 456 3.66 16.69 -14.18
CA ILE A 456 3.10 15.57 -13.44
C ILE A 456 1.89 15.07 -14.22
N ASN A 457 2.06 13.98 -14.97
CA ASN A 457 0.96 13.33 -15.68
C ASN A 457 0.14 12.45 -14.71
N ILE A 458 -1.11 12.83 -14.46
CA ILE A 458 -2.02 12.11 -13.58
C ILE A 458 -3.02 11.32 -14.44
N GLY A 459 -2.75 10.02 -14.58
CA GLY A 459 -3.62 9.05 -15.26
C GLY A 459 -4.89 8.68 -14.46
N ASP A 460 -5.83 8.03 -15.16
CA ASP A 460 -7.23 7.78 -14.77
C ASP A 460 -7.57 7.76 -13.28
N ILE A 461 -8.02 8.92 -12.78
CA ILE A 461 -8.70 9.06 -11.49
C ILE A 461 -10.11 8.45 -11.62
N ARG A 462 -10.22 7.14 -11.36
CA ARG A 462 -11.50 6.57 -10.94
C ARG A 462 -11.84 7.13 -9.56
N PRO A 463 -13.08 7.59 -9.29
CA PRO A 463 -13.44 8.17 -8.00
C PRO A 463 -13.14 7.18 -6.86
N ARG A 464 -12.24 7.59 -5.96
CA ARG A 464 -11.74 6.76 -4.86
C ARG A 464 -12.83 6.57 -3.81
N VAL A 465 -13.63 5.52 -3.97
CA VAL A 465 -14.28 4.89 -2.81
C VAL A 465 -13.17 4.47 -1.86
N ARG A 466 -13.09 5.15 -0.71
CA ARG A 466 -12.08 4.89 0.32
C ARG A 466 -12.17 3.42 0.74
N SER A 467 -11.09 2.66 0.51
CA SER A 467 -11.05 1.22 0.82
C SER A 467 -11.48 0.95 2.27
N ALA A 468 -12.42 0.00 2.42
CA ALA A 468 -13.22 -0.21 3.62
C ALA A 468 -12.40 -0.08 4.92
N LYS A 469 -12.82 0.86 5.77
CA LYS A 469 -12.07 1.22 6.97
C LYS A 469 -12.41 0.35 8.17
N ARG A 470 -13.66 0.28 8.71
CA ARG A 470 -13.97 -0.25 10.07
C ARG A 470 -15.05 -1.31 10.25
N ALA A 471 -14.81 -2.17 11.27
CA ALA A 471 -15.57 -3.28 11.83
C ALA A 471 -16.03 -2.83 13.19
N ILE A 472 -17.33 -2.94 13.37
CA ILE A 472 -18.03 -2.39 14.51
C ILE A 472 -18.47 -3.54 15.43
N ALA A 473 -18.79 -4.72 14.85
CA ALA A 473 -19.14 -5.94 15.57
C ALA A 473 -18.86 -7.22 14.73
N GLY A 474 -18.94 -8.38 15.37
CA GLY A 474 -18.91 -9.71 14.72
C GLY A 474 -19.92 -10.68 15.33
N SER A 475 -20.06 -11.89 14.76
CA SER A 475 -21.15 -12.84 15.08
C SER A 475 -21.32 -13.20 16.56
N GLY A 476 -22.57 -13.11 17.04
CA GLY A 476 -23.04 -13.69 18.30
C GLY A 476 -24.07 -12.83 19.06
N SER A 477 -24.49 -13.33 20.23
CA SER A 477 -25.52 -12.71 21.08
C SER A 477 -24.99 -11.84 22.23
N LYS A 478 -23.68 -11.86 22.50
CA LYS A 478 -23.04 -11.04 23.55
C LYS A 478 -23.04 -9.53 23.18
N PHE A 479 -22.70 -8.66 24.14
CA PHE A 479 -22.55 -7.22 23.92
C PHE A 479 -21.50 -6.92 22.83
N GLY A 480 -21.80 -5.99 21.92
CA GLY A 480 -20.93 -5.66 20.80
C GLY A 480 -20.77 -6.77 19.75
N ARG A 481 -21.68 -7.75 19.74
CA ARG A 481 -21.79 -8.80 18.71
C ARG A 481 -23.18 -8.78 18.09
N LEU A 482 -23.26 -8.98 16.78
CA LEU A 482 -24.51 -8.94 16.01
C LEU A 482 -24.91 -10.34 15.55
N GLY A 483 -26.20 -10.56 15.30
CA GLY A 483 -26.71 -11.72 14.56
C GLY A 483 -27.69 -11.24 13.49
N ASP A 484 -27.44 -11.62 12.24
CA ASP A 484 -28.23 -11.26 11.07
C ASP A 484 -28.52 -9.73 10.96
N PRO A 485 -27.50 -8.84 10.98
CA PRO A 485 -27.73 -7.39 10.96
C PRO A 485 -28.34 -6.92 9.63
N GLN A 486 -29.48 -6.23 9.69
CA GLN A 486 -30.21 -5.73 8.51
C GLN A 486 -30.01 -4.23 8.27
N GLY A 487 -30.57 -3.37 9.10
CA GLY A 487 -30.49 -1.91 8.98
C GLY A 487 -29.32 -1.28 9.73
N VAL A 488 -28.83 -0.17 9.18
CA VAL A 488 -27.82 0.69 9.80
C VAL A 488 -28.16 2.16 9.54
N ALA A 489 -27.99 3.01 10.54
CA ALA A 489 -28.14 4.46 10.44
C ALA A 489 -27.01 5.18 11.19
N VAL A 490 -26.75 6.43 10.83
CA VAL A 490 -25.74 7.28 11.47
C VAL A 490 -26.43 8.52 12.03
N SER A 491 -26.33 8.72 13.35
CA SER A 491 -26.82 9.92 14.02
C SER A 491 -25.92 11.13 13.72
N GLN A 492 -26.49 12.32 13.85
CA GLN A 492 -25.79 13.59 13.67
C GLN A 492 -24.54 13.75 14.55
N ASP A 493 -24.54 13.12 15.73
CA ASP A 493 -23.45 13.08 16.72
C ASP A 493 -22.32 12.10 16.35
N GLY A 494 -22.45 11.36 15.24
CA GLY A 494 -21.51 10.32 14.83
C GLY A 494 -21.68 8.97 15.55
N ASN A 495 -22.89 8.68 16.04
CA ASN A 495 -23.22 7.34 16.54
C ASN A 495 -23.74 6.46 15.39
N VAL A 496 -23.21 5.24 15.26
CA VAL A 496 -23.66 4.22 14.31
C VAL A 496 -24.65 3.31 15.02
N ILE A 497 -25.90 3.30 14.57
CA ILE A 497 -26.98 2.51 15.15
C ILE A 497 -27.26 1.34 14.20
N VAL A 498 -27.25 0.11 14.72
CA VAL A 498 -27.45 -1.12 13.94
C VAL A 498 -28.60 -1.93 14.51
N SER A 499 -29.50 -2.39 13.66
CA SER A 499 -30.54 -3.36 14.04
C SER A 499 -29.95 -4.76 14.12
N ASP A 500 -30.05 -5.39 15.28
CA ASP A 500 -29.56 -6.73 15.55
C ASP A 500 -30.74 -7.70 15.49
N SER A 501 -31.16 -8.00 14.26
CA SER A 501 -32.48 -8.56 13.95
C SER A 501 -32.72 -9.90 14.63
N ARG A 502 -31.70 -10.78 14.66
CA ARG A 502 -31.77 -12.11 15.28
C ARG A 502 -31.76 -12.07 16.80
N ASN A 503 -31.06 -11.10 17.41
CA ASN A 503 -31.06 -10.91 18.86
C ASN A 503 -32.20 -9.99 19.35
N HIS A 504 -33.06 -9.52 18.44
CA HIS A 504 -34.27 -8.74 18.72
C HIS A 504 -34.01 -7.43 19.51
N ARG A 505 -32.94 -6.72 19.13
CA ARG A 505 -32.46 -5.49 19.80
C ARG A 505 -31.83 -4.52 18.82
N LEU A 506 -31.48 -3.32 19.29
CA LEU A 506 -30.59 -2.40 18.59
C LEU A 506 -29.33 -2.16 19.40
N GLN A 507 -28.21 -1.98 18.69
CA GLN A 507 -26.92 -1.65 19.30
C GLN A 507 -26.40 -0.34 18.73
N VAL A 508 -25.90 0.52 19.62
CA VAL A 508 -25.35 1.83 19.30
C VAL A 508 -23.84 1.79 19.51
N PHE A 509 -23.11 2.23 18.49
CA PHE A 509 -21.66 2.30 18.47
C PHE A 509 -21.22 3.75 18.17
N ASP A 510 -19.97 4.10 18.44
CA ASP A 510 -19.37 5.35 17.93
C ASP A 510 -18.79 5.17 16.51
N MET A 511 -18.28 6.25 15.91
CA MET A 511 -17.52 6.19 14.64
C MET A 511 -16.30 5.26 14.70
N ASP A 512 -15.77 5.03 15.91
CA ASP A 512 -14.70 4.09 16.20
C ASP A 512 -15.21 2.65 16.45
N GLY A 513 -16.48 2.35 16.20
CA GLY A 513 -17.03 1.00 16.39
C GLY A 513 -16.90 0.44 17.81
N ASN A 514 -16.64 1.29 18.80
CA ASN A 514 -16.76 0.93 20.19
C ASN A 514 -18.25 0.82 20.52
N PHE A 515 -18.60 -0.14 21.36
CA PHE A 515 -19.99 -0.33 21.77
C PHE A 515 -20.31 0.71 22.84
N ARG A 516 -21.37 1.51 22.65
CA ARG A 516 -21.83 2.47 23.64
C ARG A 516 -22.88 1.84 24.55
N PHE A 517 -24.00 1.43 23.97
CA PHE A 517 -25.11 0.79 24.68
C PHE A 517 -25.99 0.00 23.72
N LEU A 518 -26.92 -0.77 24.29
CA LEU A 518 -28.00 -1.43 23.56
C LEU A 518 -29.33 -1.20 24.24
N PHE A 519 -30.40 -1.35 23.47
CA PHE A 519 -31.77 -1.34 23.97
C PHE A 519 -32.63 -2.28 23.12
N GLY A 520 -33.74 -2.74 23.70
CA GLY A 520 -34.55 -3.79 23.10
C GLY A 520 -34.32 -5.17 23.69
N ALA A 521 -35.42 -5.93 23.75
CA ALA A 521 -35.47 -7.32 24.16
C ALA A 521 -36.58 -8.03 23.34
N PRO A 522 -36.55 -9.36 23.20
CA PRO A 522 -37.63 -10.11 22.57
C PRO A 522 -39.00 -9.78 23.16
N GLY A 523 -39.99 -9.54 22.31
CA GLY A 523 -41.40 -9.48 22.69
C GLY A 523 -42.20 -8.38 21.99
N SER A 524 -43.44 -8.18 22.48
CA SER A 524 -44.43 -7.26 21.92
C SER A 524 -44.76 -6.06 22.84
N ARG A 525 -44.13 -6.00 24.03
CA ARG A 525 -44.23 -4.85 24.95
C ARG A 525 -43.57 -3.61 24.35
N ASP A 526 -43.78 -2.46 24.97
CA ASP A 526 -43.19 -1.21 24.51
C ASP A 526 -41.69 -1.19 24.82
N GLY A 527 -40.89 -0.82 23.83
CA GLY A 527 -39.43 -0.98 23.88
C GLY A 527 -38.91 -2.41 23.66
N HIS A 528 -39.77 -3.40 23.44
CA HIS A 528 -39.39 -4.75 22.97
C HIS A 528 -39.54 -4.86 21.45
N PHE A 529 -38.82 -5.79 20.83
CA PHE A 529 -38.86 -6.01 19.38
C PHE A 529 -39.03 -7.48 19.01
N GLN A 530 -39.43 -7.73 17.76
CA GLN A 530 -39.40 -9.04 17.13
C GLN A 530 -38.94 -8.89 15.67
N PHE A 531 -37.68 -9.26 15.42
CA PHE A 531 -36.95 -9.00 14.17
C PHE A 531 -37.01 -7.52 13.71
N PRO A 532 -36.35 -6.58 14.42
CA PRO A 532 -36.19 -5.21 13.94
C PRO A 532 -35.35 -5.19 12.65
N SER A 533 -35.78 -4.46 11.63
CA SER A 533 -35.15 -4.43 10.30
C SER A 533 -34.59 -3.05 9.96
N GLY A 534 -35.42 -2.12 9.49
CA GLY A 534 -35.02 -0.74 9.18
C GLY A 534 -34.82 0.12 10.42
N VAL A 535 -33.83 1.00 10.36
CA VAL A 535 -33.58 2.04 11.35
C VAL A 535 -33.24 3.35 10.64
N ALA A 536 -33.76 4.46 11.16
CA ALA A 536 -33.41 5.81 10.75
C ALA A 536 -33.26 6.72 11.98
N VAL A 537 -32.68 7.91 11.79
CA VAL A 537 -32.53 8.93 12.83
C VAL A 537 -33.19 10.22 12.35
N THR A 538 -33.96 10.88 13.21
CA THR A 538 -34.57 12.18 12.92
C THR A 538 -33.55 13.31 12.97
N THR A 539 -33.94 14.50 12.53
CA THR A 539 -33.14 15.73 12.69
C THR A 539 -32.85 16.05 14.17
N GLU A 540 -33.77 15.70 15.09
CA GLU A 540 -33.63 15.89 16.54
C GLU A 540 -32.75 14.82 17.23
N GLY A 541 -32.38 13.75 16.51
CA GLY A 541 -31.57 12.64 17.02
C GLY A 541 -32.35 11.44 17.57
N ASP A 542 -33.68 11.46 17.47
CA ASP A 542 -34.55 10.33 17.83
C ASP A 542 -34.41 9.18 16.83
N ILE A 543 -34.47 7.95 17.33
CA ILE A 543 -34.24 6.72 16.59
C ILE A 543 -35.59 6.09 16.20
N VAL A 544 -35.86 6.00 14.90
CA VAL A 544 -37.08 5.38 14.34
C VAL A 544 -36.75 3.96 13.90
N VAL A 545 -37.54 2.98 14.36
CA VAL A 545 -37.27 1.54 14.15
C VAL A 545 -38.48 0.83 13.56
N ALA A 546 -38.26 0.06 12.50
CA ALA A 546 -39.23 -0.90 11.96
C ALA A 546 -39.19 -2.22 12.76
N ASP A 547 -40.28 -2.53 13.46
CA ASP A 547 -40.45 -3.74 14.26
C ASP A 547 -41.26 -4.77 13.45
N THR A 548 -40.56 -5.45 12.52
CA THR A 548 -41.13 -6.14 11.36
C THR A 548 -42.23 -7.15 11.72
N MET A 549 -41.97 -8.05 12.68
CA MET A 549 -42.94 -9.12 13.01
C MET A 549 -44.07 -8.62 13.94
N ASN A 550 -43.82 -7.57 14.74
CA ASN A 550 -44.87 -6.91 15.51
C ASN A 550 -45.77 -6.00 14.66
N ASN A 551 -45.44 -5.78 13.38
CA ASN A 551 -46.18 -4.94 12.42
C ASN A 551 -46.37 -3.49 12.91
N ARG A 552 -45.31 -2.89 13.45
CA ARG A 552 -45.35 -1.52 14.00
C ARG A 552 -44.05 -0.76 13.76
N ILE A 553 -44.13 0.56 13.84
CA ILE A 553 -42.97 1.44 14.02
C ILE A 553 -42.88 1.84 15.49
N GLN A 554 -41.66 1.91 16.03
CA GLN A 554 -41.38 2.44 17.37
C GLN A 554 -40.34 3.56 17.26
N ILE A 555 -40.51 4.61 18.07
CA ILE A 555 -39.56 5.74 18.15
C ILE A 555 -38.98 5.81 19.56
N PHE A 556 -37.67 6.04 19.62
CA PHE A 556 -36.87 6.11 20.84
C PHE A 556 -36.08 7.41 20.89
N THR A 557 -35.76 7.87 22.09
CA THR A 557 -34.79 8.95 22.29
C THR A 557 -33.41 8.52 21.81
N LYS A 558 -32.52 9.48 21.59
CA LYS A 558 -31.08 9.24 21.35
C LYS A 558 -30.40 8.32 22.38
N ASP A 559 -30.93 8.23 23.60
CA ASP A 559 -30.43 7.39 24.70
C ASP A 559 -31.13 6.00 24.78
N GLY A 560 -31.96 5.64 23.79
CA GLY A 560 -32.65 4.36 23.72
C GLY A 560 -33.92 4.22 24.58
N LYS A 561 -34.48 5.32 25.11
CA LYS A 561 -35.76 5.28 25.86
C LYS A 561 -36.94 5.33 24.90
N PHE A 562 -37.95 4.50 25.12
CA PHE A 562 -39.17 4.47 24.29
C PHE A 562 -39.96 5.77 24.40
N ILE A 563 -40.43 6.29 23.26
CA ILE A 563 -41.29 7.49 23.17
C ILE A 563 -42.72 7.11 22.75
N LYS A 564 -42.87 6.48 21.57
CA LYS A 564 -44.18 6.19 20.96
C LYS A 564 -44.11 5.06 19.94
N LYS A 565 -45.27 4.47 19.64
CA LYS A 565 -45.47 3.40 18.65
C LYS A 565 -46.68 3.70 17.75
N PHE A 566 -46.67 3.26 16.50
CA PHE A 566 -47.80 3.40 15.56
C PHE A 566 -47.78 2.33 14.46
N GLY A 567 -48.85 2.27 13.65
CA GLY A 567 -48.99 1.36 12.50
C GLY A 567 -49.78 0.06 12.75
N LYS A 568 -50.18 -0.22 14.01
CA LYS A 568 -50.99 -1.39 14.40
C LYS A 568 -52.45 -1.07 14.75
N GLU A 569 -52.74 0.15 15.18
CA GLU A 569 -54.00 0.56 15.83
C GLU A 569 -54.73 1.69 15.06
N THR A 570 -54.85 1.54 13.74
CA THR A 570 -55.65 2.43 12.88
C THR A 570 -56.60 1.62 11.99
N MET A 571 -57.60 2.30 11.42
CA MET A 571 -58.66 1.68 10.59
C MET A 571 -58.07 0.83 9.46
N GLU A 572 -58.84 -0.17 8.98
CA GLU A 572 -58.33 -1.37 8.28
C GLU A 572 -57.41 -1.13 7.04
N GLY A 573 -57.45 0.05 6.42
CA GLY A 573 -56.55 0.43 5.32
C GLY A 573 -55.13 0.87 5.74
N GLU A 574 -54.98 1.43 6.94
CA GLU A 574 -53.75 2.10 7.40
C GLU A 574 -52.76 1.16 8.11
N ARG A 575 -53.20 -0.03 8.50
CA ARG A 575 -52.37 -1.03 9.18
C ARG A 575 -51.20 -1.50 8.31
N LEU A 576 -49.99 -1.46 8.87
CA LEU A 576 -48.75 -1.97 8.26
C LEU A 576 -48.69 -3.50 8.29
N TYR A 577 -47.99 -4.12 7.34
CA TYR A 577 -47.75 -5.55 7.29
C TYR A 577 -46.30 -5.85 6.87
N GLN A 578 -45.48 -6.26 7.84
CA GLN A 578 -44.03 -6.40 7.71
C GLN A 578 -43.34 -5.10 7.25
N PRO A 579 -43.35 -4.02 8.05
CA PRO A 579 -42.55 -2.84 7.76
C PRO A 579 -41.06 -3.22 7.72
N TYR A 580 -40.36 -2.90 6.63
CA TYR A 580 -38.96 -3.28 6.42
C TYR A 580 -38.04 -2.04 6.45
N GLY A 581 -37.95 -1.30 5.34
CA GLY A 581 -37.20 -0.04 5.27
C GLY A 581 -37.90 1.15 5.93
N VAL A 582 -37.12 2.03 6.53
CA VAL A 582 -37.57 3.30 7.12
C VAL A 582 -36.57 4.41 6.76
N ALA A 583 -37.09 5.57 6.38
CA ALA A 583 -36.32 6.81 6.23
C ALA A 583 -37.11 7.99 6.83
N VAL A 584 -36.39 9.06 7.18
CA VAL A 584 -36.96 10.33 7.65
C VAL A 584 -36.38 11.44 6.78
N ASP A 585 -37.22 12.38 6.34
CA ASP A 585 -36.76 13.55 5.59
C ASP A 585 -36.50 14.78 6.48
N ASN A 586 -35.94 15.83 5.88
CA ASN A 586 -35.67 17.10 6.58
C ASN A 586 -36.93 17.84 7.07
N GLN A 587 -38.13 17.35 6.75
CA GLN A 587 -39.43 17.89 7.19
C GLN A 587 -40.08 17.02 8.29
N GLY A 588 -39.37 16.02 8.83
CA GLY A 588 -39.89 15.11 9.86
C GLY A 588 -40.88 14.07 9.33
N ARG A 589 -41.05 13.93 8.01
CA ARG A 589 -41.94 12.91 7.41
C ARG A 589 -41.23 11.56 7.41
N ILE A 590 -41.92 10.55 7.92
CA ILE A 590 -41.38 9.20 8.09
C ILE A 590 -41.90 8.31 6.96
N PHE A 591 -41.01 7.87 6.09
CA PHE A 591 -41.31 6.99 4.97
C PHE A 591 -41.08 5.54 5.41
N VAL A 592 -42.12 4.72 5.31
CA VAL A 592 -42.10 3.31 5.74
C VAL A 592 -42.42 2.40 4.56
N VAL A 593 -41.54 1.44 4.28
CA VAL A 593 -41.75 0.40 3.28
C VAL A 593 -42.58 -0.73 3.89
N ASP A 594 -43.83 -0.84 3.46
CA ASP A 594 -44.81 -1.85 3.87
C ASP A 594 -44.66 -3.07 2.93
N ARG A 595 -43.64 -3.90 3.20
CA ARG A 595 -43.17 -4.96 2.28
C ARG A 595 -44.27 -5.96 1.94
N GLY A 596 -45.10 -6.34 2.91
CA GLY A 596 -46.17 -7.32 2.70
C GLY A 596 -47.35 -6.82 1.88
N LYS A 597 -47.57 -5.50 1.80
CA LYS A 597 -48.56 -4.88 0.90
C LYS A 597 -47.92 -4.25 -0.35
N ALA A 598 -46.61 -4.42 -0.55
CA ALA A 598 -45.83 -3.87 -1.66
C ALA A 598 -46.08 -2.37 -1.92
N ARG A 599 -46.11 -1.57 -0.83
CA ARG A 599 -46.38 -0.12 -0.88
C ARG A 599 -45.46 0.67 0.05
N VAL A 600 -45.43 1.98 -0.10
CA VAL A 600 -44.81 2.91 0.86
C VAL A 600 -45.90 3.75 1.53
N VAL A 601 -45.82 3.82 2.86
CA VAL A 601 -46.72 4.58 3.72
C VAL A 601 -45.92 5.74 4.32
N VAL A 602 -46.41 6.97 4.13
CA VAL A 602 -45.76 8.17 4.64
C VAL A 602 -46.52 8.66 5.86
N PHE A 603 -45.83 8.78 6.99
CA PHE A 603 -46.38 9.28 8.25
C PHE A 603 -45.84 10.68 8.57
N ASN A 604 -46.61 11.45 9.34
CA ASN A 604 -46.09 12.63 10.04
C ASN A 604 -45.37 12.23 11.34
N GLU A 605 -44.68 13.18 11.99
CA GLU A 605 -44.02 12.98 13.28
C GLU A 605 -44.95 12.48 14.40
N LYS A 606 -46.26 12.71 14.28
CA LYS A 606 -47.28 12.26 15.24
C LYS A 606 -47.72 10.80 14.99
N GLY A 607 -47.23 10.15 13.93
CA GLY A 607 -47.57 8.78 13.57
C GLY A 607 -48.89 8.63 12.80
N GLN A 608 -49.43 9.72 12.23
CA GLN A 608 -50.63 9.71 11.38
C GLN A 608 -50.22 9.56 9.91
N VAL A 609 -51.00 8.81 9.12
CA VAL A 609 -50.74 8.63 7.68
C VAL A 609 -51.03 9.95 6.94
N LEU A 610 -50.09 10.38 6.12
CA LEU A 610 -50.24 11.52 5.19
C LEU A 610 -50.75 11.06 3.83
N PHE A 611 -50.09 10.05 3.26
CA PHE A 611 -50.48 9.41 2.00
C PHE A 611 -49.77 8.05 1.84
N THR A 612 -50.26 7.23 0.91
CA THR A 612 -49.66 5.95 0.53
C THR A 612 -49.52 5.84 -0.97
N PHE A 613 -48.44 5.25 -1.45
CA PHE A 613 -48.22 5.01 -2.89
C PHE A 613 -47.53 3.66 -3.12
N GLY A 614 -47.69 3.10 -4.32
CA GLY A 614 -47.23 1.76 -4.65
C GLY A 614 -48.33 0.69 -4.58
N SER A 615 -48.20 -0.31 -5.44
CA SER A 615 -48.99 -1.54 -5.44
C SER A 615 -48.11 -2.70 -5.89
N LEU A 616 -48.54 -3.94 -5.66
CA LEU A 616 -47.87 -5.12 -6.21
C LEU A 616 -47.78 -5.05 -7.75
N GLY A 617 -46.62 -5.35 -8.33
CA GLY A 617 -46.42 -5.49 -9.77
C GLY A 617 -45.01 -5.11 -10.27
N ASP A 618 -44.85 -5.11 -11.60
CA ASP A 618 -43.62 -4.81 -12.32
C ASP A 618 -43.70 -3.51 -13.16
N GLY A 619 -44.88 -2.86 -13.20
CA GLY A 619 -45.11 -1.58 -13.87
C GLY A 619 -44.37 -0.39 -13.24
N ARG A 620 -44.62 0.81 -13.78
CA ARG A 620 -44.10 2.07 -13.21
C ARG A 620 -44.84 2.37 -11.91
N GLY A 621 -44.12 2.63 -10.83
CA GLY A 621 -44.73 2.89 -9.52
C GLY A 621 -45.32 1.66 -8.84
N GLN A 622 -45.06 0.46 -9.38
CA GLN A 622 -45.42 -0.82 -8.76
C GLN A 622 -44.16 -1.49 -8.21
N PHE A 623 -44.30 -2.29 -7.15
CA PHE A 623 -43.20 -2.93 -6.43
C PHE A 623 -43.44 -4.44 -6.28
N ASN A 624 -42.36 -5.19 -6.12
CA ASN A 624 -42.38 -6.59 -5.73
C ASN A 624 -41.43 -6.78 -4.54
N CYS A 625 -42.00 -6.97 -3.34
CA CYS A 625 -41.24 -7.06 -2.08
C CYS A 625 -40.24 -5.90 -1.87
N PRO A 626 -40.65 -4.62 -1.90
CA PRO A 626 -39.71 -3.50 -1.71
C PRO A 626 -39.01 -3.61 -0.34
N SER A 627 -37.73 -3.23 -0.30
CA SER A 627 -36.86 -3.45 0.86
C SER A 627 -36.54 -2.16 1.61
N ALA A 628 -35.71 -1.28 1.05
CA ALA A 628 -35.27 -0.05 1.69
C ALA A 628 -35.79 1.20 0.97
N VAL A 629 -35.75 2.31 1.70
CA VAL A 629 -36.09 3.65 1.23
C VAL A 629 -35.02 4.63 1.71
N ALA A 630 -34.69 5.61 0.87
CA ALA A 630 -33.88 6.77 1.21
C ALA A 630 -34.57 8.03 0.68
N VAL A 631 -34.23 9.19 1.24
CA VAL A 631 -34.71 10.50 0.77
C VAL A 631 -33.51 11.43 0.59
N ASN A 632 -33.36 12.00 -0.60
CA ASN A 632 -32.25 12.89 -0.93
C ASN A 632 -32.51 14.35 -0.49
N SER A 633 -31.52 15.24 -0.66
CA SER A 633 -31.62 16.64 -0.21
C SER A 633 -32.78 17.41 -0.84
N LYS A 634 -33.15 17.03 -2.07
CA LYS A 634 -34.24 17.62 -2.88
C LYS A 634 -35.62 17.02 -2.59
N GLY A 635 -35.69 16.03 -1.69
CA GLY A 635 -36.92 15.33 -1.34
C GLY A 635 -37.37 14.28 -2.37
N HIS A 636 -36.47 13.80 -3.23
CA HIS A 636 -36.70 12.59 -4.03
C HIS A 636 -36.62 11.37 -3.12
N VAL A 637 -37.61 10.48 -3.23
CA VAL A 637 -37.73 9.23 -2.46
C VAL A 637 -37.26 8.08 -3.34
N ILE A 638 -36.19 7.40 -2.92
CA ILE A 638 -35.52 6.35 -3.67
C ILE A 638 -35.78 5.02 -2.98
N ILE A 639 -36.29 4.03 -3.71
CA ILE A 639 -36.79 2.76 -3.15
C ILE A 639 -36.13 1.58 -3.88
N THR A 640 -35.62 0.61 -3.12
CA THR A 640 -35.11 -0.67 -3.66
C THR A 640 -36.25 -1.66 -3.84
N ASP A 641 -36.41 -2.15 -5.06
CA ASP A 641 -37.48 -3.04 -5.49
C ASP A 641 -36.89 -4.44 -5.69
N PHE A 642 -36.67 -5.13 -4.57
CA PHE A 642 -35.89 -6.37 -4.45
C PHE A 642 -36.36 -7.48 -5.41
N GLY A 643 -37.68 -7.69 -5.52
CA GLY A 643 -38.24 -8.76 -6.35
C GLY A 643 -38.27 -8.44 -7.85
N ASN A 644 -37.92 -7.21 -8.24
CA ASN A 644 -37.84 -6.75 -9.62
C ASN A 644 -36.41 -6.32 -10.03
N ASP A 645 -35.40 -6.58 -9.19
CA ASP A 645 -33.97 -6.29 -9.41
C ASP A 645 -33.67 -4.84 -9.87
N ARG A 646 -34.34 -3.85 -9.26
CA ARG A 646 -34.27 -2.45 -9.70
C ARG A 646 -34.38 -1.43 -8.56
N VAL A 647 -34.11 -0.18 -8.88
CA VAL A 647 -34.37 0.99 -8.03
C VAL A 647 -35.36 1.92 -8.73
N GLN A 648 -36.31 2.46 -7.98
CA GLN A 648 -37.30 3.42 -8.47
C GLN A 648 -37.20 4.72 -7.67
N VAL A 649 -37.25 5.85 -8.37
CA VAL A 649 -37.14 7.20 -7.80
C VAL A 649 -38.45 7.94 -7.98
N PHE A 650 -38.93 8.54 -6.89
CA PHE A 650 -40.20 9.25 -6.80
C PHE A 650 -39.98 10.68 -6.30
N GLY A 651 -40.88 11.60 -6.66
CA GLY A 651 -40.91 12.93 -6.06
C GLY A 651 -41.49 12.91 -4.64
N SER A 652 -41.36 14.04 -3.93
CA SER A 652 -41.75 14.21 -2.52
C SER A 652 -43.23 13.95 -2.19
N LYS A 653 -44.10 13.75 -3.20
CA LYS A 653 -45.52 13.40 -3.10
C LYS A 653 -45.84 11.96 -3.56
N GLY A 654 -44.84 11.10 -3.78
CA GLY A 654 -45.02 9.72 -4.26
C GLY A 654 -45.26 9.58 -5.77
N GLN A 655 -45.04 10.66 -6.54
CA GLN A 655 -45.12 10.65 -8.00
C GLN A 655 -43.90 9.94 -8.62
N PHE A 656 -44.09 8.95 -9.50
CA PHE A 656 -42.98 8.25 -10.16
C PHE A 656 -42.20 9.19 -11.07
N LEU A 657 -40.87 9.22 -10.95
CA LEU A 657 -39.98 9.99 -11.82
C LEU A 657 -39.31 9.06 -12.85
N PHE A 658 -38.47 8.15 -12.39
CA PHE A 658 -37.73 7.21 -13.25
C PHE A 658 -37.34 5.94 -12.49
N LYS A 659 -36.80 4.96 -13.22
CA LYS A 659 -36.26 3.71 -12.67
C LYS A 659 -34.97 3.33 -13.37
N PHE A 660 -34.07 2.67 -12.64
CA PHE A 660 -32.81 2.15 -13.16
C PHE A 660 -32.46 0.81 -12.50
N GLY A 661 -31.50 0.10 -13.09
CA GLY A 661 -31.19 -1.29 -12.75
C GLY A 661 -32.09 -2.31 -13.46
N LYS A 662 -31.52 -3.49 -13.64
CA LYS A 662 -32.14 -4.72 -14.17
C LYS A 662 -31.37 -5.92 -13.62
N SER A 663 -32.00 -7.10 -13.59
CA SER A 663 -31.35 -8.34 -13.17
C SER A 663 -30.08 -8.63 -13.98
N GLY A 664 -28.94 -8.79 -13.29
CA GLY A 664 -27.67 -9.06 -13.96
C GLY A 664 -26.43 -8.97 -13.06
N LYS A 665 -25.26 -8.83 -13.70
CA LYS A 665 -23.93 -8.79 -13.06
C LYS A 665 -23.01 -7.70 -13.60
N ALA A 666 -23.31 -7.10 -14.74
CA ALA A 666 -22.54 -5.99 -15.30
C ALA A 666 -22.71 -4.71 -14.47
N ASP A 667 -22.00 -3.67 -14.85
CA ASP A 667 -22.00 -2.38 -14.17
C ASP A 667 -23.35 -1.69 -14.40
N GLY A 668 -24.01 -1.27 -13.30
CA GLY A 668 -25.37 -0.74 -13.33
C GLY A 668 -26.49 -1.79 -13.40
N GLU A 669 -26.17 -3.08 -13.50
CA GLU A 669 -27.12 -4.18 -13.28
C GLU A 669 -27.18 -4.52 -11.79
N LEU A 670 -28.35 -4.89 -11.26
CA LEU A 670 -28.57 -5.18 -9.84
C LEU A 670 -29.11 -6.60 -9.69
N ASN A 671 -28.88 -7.23 -8.54
CA ASN A 671 -29.48 -8.52 -8.20
C ASN A 671 -29.75 -8.58 -6.70
N TRP A 672 -31.04 -8.62 -6.36
CA TRP A 672 -31.57 -8.48 -5.00
C TRP A 672 -31.09 -7.19 -4.30
N PRO A 673 -31.43 -6.00 -4.82
CA PRO A 673 -31.13 -4.75 -4.12
C PRO A 673 -31.91 -4.65 -2.81
N THR A 674 -31.20 -4.51 -1.69
CA THR A 674 -31.83 -4.52 -0.35
C THR A 674 -31.79 -3.15 0.32
N GLY A 675 -30.62 -2.53 0.41
CA GLY A 675 -30.36 -1.24 1.04
C GLY A 675 -30.07 -0.12 0.04
N VAL A 676 -30.46 1.11 0.40
CA VAL A 676 -30.16 2.32 -0.34
C VAL A 676 -29.95 3.50 0.59
N VAL A 677 -29.05 4.40 0.24
CA VAL A 677 -28.77 5.67 0.93
C VAL A 677 -28.24 6.69 -0.07
N THR A 678 -28.39 7.98 0.23
CA THR A 678 -27.74 9.07 -0.53
C THR A 678 -26.60 9.70 0.27
N ASP A 679 -25.56 10.17 -0.42
CA ASP A 679 -24.51 10.98 0.21
C ASP A 679 -24.88 12.47 0.23
N ALA A 680 -23.91 13.33 0.58
CA ALA A 680 -24.12 14.78 0.68
C ALA A 680 -24.24 15.48 -0.68
N ASP A 681 -23.81 14.81 -1.76
CA ASP A 681 -23.83 15.31 -3.14
C ASP A 681 -25.02 14.70 -3.93
N ASP A 682 -25.97 14.07 -3.22
CA ASP A 682 -27.14 13.33 -3.74
C ASP A 682 -26.81 12.09 -4.63
N HIS A 683 -25.59 11.54 -4.59
CA HIS A 683 -25.31 10.26 -5.26
C HIS A 683 -26.06 9.11 -4.56
N ILE A 684 -26.62 8.19 -5.34
CA ILE A 684 -27.40 7.05 -4.85
C ILE A 684 -26.49 5.84 -4.67
N ILE A 685 -26.40 5.33 -3.43
CA ILE A 685 -25.57 4.18 -3.06
C ILE A 685 -26.48 3.00 -2.73
N VAL A 686 -26.29 1.88 -3.44
CA VAL A 686 -27.17 0.70 -3.39
C VAL A 686 -26.36 -0.55 -3.02
N SER A 687 -26.86 -1.36 -2.08
CA SER A 687 -26.33 -2.70 -1.85
C SER A 687 -26.92 -3.70 -2.84
N ASP A 688 -26.04 -4.28 -3.65
CA ASP A 688 -26.35 -5.30 -4.63
C ASP A 688 -26.06 -6.67 -3.99
N SER A 689 -27.04 -7.15 -3.22
CA SER A 689 -26.82 -8.16 -2.19
C SER A 689 -26.38 -9.50 -2.77
N TYR A 690 -27.00 -9.95 -3.86
CA TYR A 690 -26.67 -11.24 -4.48
C TYR A 690 -25.35 -11.19 -5.26
N ASN A 691 -24.97 -10.03 -5.82
CA ASN A 691 -23.66 -9.84 -6.43
C ASN A 691 -22.55 -9.47 -5.43
N HIS A 692 -22.88 -9.39 -4.13
CA HIS A 692 -21.95 -9.17 -3.03
C HIS A 692 -21.11 -7.90 -3.17
N ARG A 693 -21.74 -6.82 -3.66
CA ARG A 693 -21.10 -5.54 -3.95
C ARG A 693 -21.99 -4.37 -3.54
N ILE A 694 -21.38 -3.20 -3.44
CA ILE A 694 -22.05 -1.91 -3.36
C ILE A 694 -21.82 -1.19 -4.69
N GLN A 695 -22.88 -0.57 -5.23
CA GLN A 695 -22.82 0.24 -6.45
C GLN A 695 -23.23 1.68 -6.14
N MET A 696 -22.55 2.63 -6.76
CA MET A 696 -22.81 4.06 -6.66
C MET A 696 -23.29 4.57 -8.01
N PHE A 697 -24.34 5.37 -7.98
CA PHE A 697 -25.02 5.96 -9.13
C PHE A 697 -25.14 7.47 -8.92
N ASN A 698 -25.12 8.22 -10.01
CA ASN A 698 -25.47 9.63 -10.01
C ASN A 698 -26.96 9.80 -9.68
N GLU A 699 -27.37 11.04 -9.41
CA GLU A 699 -28.78 11.38 -9.14
C GLU A 699 -29.73 10.95 -10.28
N ASP A 700 -29.27 10.94 -11.54
CA ASP A 700 -30.05 10.50 -12.71
C ASP A 700 -30.17 8.98 -12.86
N GLY A 701 -29.53 8.21 -11.97
CA GLY A 701 -29.46 6.75 -12.04
C GLY A 701 -28.39 6.19 -12.98
N SER A 702 -27.50 7.02 -13.54
CA SER A 702 -26.35 6.55 -14.30
C SER A 702 -25.29 5.95 -13.37
N PHE A 703 -24.65 4.85 -13.79
CA PHE A 703 -23.66 4.14 -12.99
C PHE A 703 -22.34 4.91 -12.91
N MET A 704 -21.80 5.08 -11.70
CA MET A 704 -20.50 5.72 -11.47
C MET A 704 -19.39 4.71 -11.20
N THR A 705 -19.59 3.85 -10.18
CA THR A 705 -18.54 2.97 -9.67
C THR A 705 -19.12 1.86 -8.79
N ARG A 706 -18.33 0.80 -8.57
CA ARG A 706 -18.67 -0.30 -7.66
C ARG A 706 -17.48 -0.74 -6.84
N PHE A 707 -17.76 -1.32 -5.67
CA PHE A 707 -16.77 -1.94 -4.81
C PHE A 707 -17.39 -3.10 -4.05
N GLY A 708 -16.58 -4.11 -3.74
CA GLY A 708 -17.08 -5.39 -3.21
C GLY A 708 -16.94 -6.52 -4.21
N SER A 709 -16.75 -7.72 -3.66
CA SER A 709 -16.74 -9.01 -4.36
C SER A 709 -17.10 -10.09 -3.34
N GLU A 710 -17.41 -11.30 -3.78
CA GLU A 710 -17.78 -12.37 -2.87
C GLU A 710 -16.65 -12.75 -1.90
N GLY A 711 -16.99 -12.90 -0.62
CA GLY A 711 -16.16 -13.62 0.35
C GLY A 711 -16.00 -12.91 1.68
N SER A 712 -14.90 -13.22 2.36
CA SER A 712 -14.63 -12.82 3.74
C SER A 712 -13.36 -11.96 3.90
N LYS A 713 -12.59 -11.69 2.83
CA LYS A 713 -11.38 -10.85 2.88
C LYS A 713 -11.72 -9.36 2.80
N ARG A 714 -10.71 -8.49 2.90
CA ARG A 714 -10.89 -7.02 2.88
C ARG A 714 -11.50 -6.57 1.55
N GLY A 715 -12.58 -5.79 1.60
CA GLY A 715 -13.31 -5.37 0.40
C GLY A 715 -14.10 -6.50 -0.26
N GLN A 716 -14.36 -7.59 0.48
CA GLN A 716 -15.31 -8.63 0.09
C GLN A 716 -16.51 -8.62 1.05
N PHE A 717 -17.69 -8.86 0.50
CA PHE A 717 -18.95 -8.97 1.24
C PHE A 717 -19.58 -10.35 0.99
N LYS A 718 -20.57 -10.71 1.79
CA LYS A 718 -21.42 -11.88 1.58
C LYS A 718 -22.85 -11.49 1.94
N ARG A 719 -23.59 -11.03 0.93
CA ARG A 719 -24.93 -10.41 1.07
C ARG A 719 -24.91 -9.17 1.97
N PRO A 720 -24.40 -8.02 1.47
CA PRO A 720 -24.63 -6.75 2.15
C PRO A 720 -26.13 -6.42 2.16
N GLU A 721 -26.69 -6.08 3.32
CA GLU A 721 -28.10 -5.64 3.46
C GLU A 721 -28.16 -4.10 3.57
N GLY A 722 -28.10 -3.54 4.77
CA GLY A 722 -28.16 -2.10 4.99
C GLY A 722 -26.87 -1.34 4.63
N VAL A 723 -27.05 -0.08 4.21
CA VAL A 723 -25.96 0.86 3.90
C VAL A 723 -26.27 2.23 4.51
N ALA A 724 -25.27 2.90 5.07
CA ALA A 724 -25.37 4.28 5.57
C ALA A 724 -24.11 5.10 5.23
N VAL A 725 -24.24 6.43 5.16
CA VAL A 725 -23.15 7.36 4.88
C VAL A 725 -22.92 8.26 6.09
N THR A 726 -21.67 8.54 6.44
CA THR A 726 -21.32 9.54 7.46
C THR A 726 -21.19 10.94 6.86
N LYS A 727 -21.35 11.99 7.68
CA LYS A 727 -21.06 13.40 7.33
C LYS A 727 -19.65 13.65 6.73
N GLN A 728 -18.74 12.68 6.79
CA GLN A 728 -17.36 12.74 6.28
C GLN A 728 -17.16 11.96 4.97
N GLY A 729 -18.25 11.50 4.33
CA GLY A 729 -18.24 10.71 3.10
C GLY A 729 -17.74 9.27 3.28
N ASN A 730 -17.85 8.69 4.49
CA ASN A 730 -17.49 7.29 4.71
C ASN A 730 -18.74 6.40 4.63
N ILE A 731 -18.68 5.31 3.86
CA ILE A 731 -19.78 4.36 3.70
C ILE A 731 -19.66 3.24 4.75
N ILE A 732 -20.76 2.94 5.44
CA ILE A 732 -20.94 1.85 6.40
C ILE A 732 -21.91 0.84 5.81
N VAL A 733 -21.59 -0.46 5.92
CA VAL A 733 -22.36 -1.56 5.32
C VAL A 733 -22.59 -2.65 6.37
N ALA A 734 -23.82 -3.16 6.47
CA ALA A 734 -24.16 -4.35 7.24
C ALA A 734 -23.97 -5.61 6.36
N ASP A 735 -23.00 -6.46 6.70
CA ASP A 735 -22.61 -7.64 5.92
C ASP A 735 -23.28 -8.90 6.52
N TRP A 736 -24.50 -9.19 6.06
CA TRP A 736 -25.44 -10.16 6.67
C TRP A 736 -24.86 -11.57 6.73
N GLY A 737 -24.40 -12.12 5.59
CA GLY A 737 -23.91 -13.49 5.47
C GLY A 737 -22.54 -13.74 6.09
N ASN A 738 -21.90 -12.71 6.65
CA ASN A 738 -20.68 -12.80 7.44
C ASN A 738 -20.88 -12.30 8.91
N ASP A 739 -22.12 -11.97 9.32
CA ASP A 739 -22.47 -11.46 10.67
C ASP A 739 -21.55 -10.33 11.18
N ARG A 740 -21.23 -9.35 10.31
CA ARG A 740 -20.16 -8.38 10.63
C ARG A 740 -20.32 -7.01 9.98
N ILE A 741 -19.41 -6.15 10.40
CA ILE A 741 -18.95 -4.93 9.72
C ILE A 741 -17.39 -5.06 9.67
N GLN A 742 -16.58 -4.35 8.84
CA GLN A 742 -15.17 -4.78 8.52
C GLN A 742 -13.99 -3.75 8.73
N TYR A 743 -13.05 -3.96 9.70
CA TYR A 743 -11.81 -3.18 9.98
C TYR A 743 -10.58 -4.03 9.67
N ASN A 744 -9.67 -3.49 8.88
CA ASN A 744 -8.21 -3.68 8.95
C ASN A 744 -7.63 -5.08 9.30
N GLY A 745 -8.26 -6.16 8.87
CA GLY A 745 -7.58 -7.42 8.52
C GLY A 745 -7.17 -8.40 9.64
N LYS A 746 -7.37 -8.11 10.93
CA LYS A 746 -7.25 -9.09 12.04
C LYS A 746 -8.27 -8.82 13.16
N HIS A 747 -8.72 -9.87 13.84
CA HIS A 747 -9.75 -9.81 14.89
C HIS A 747 -9.15 -9.86 16.30
N TYR A 748 -9.05 -8.71 16.98
CA TYR A 748 -9.09 -8.58 18.45
C TYR A 748 -9.64 -7.20 18.81
N LYS A 749 -10.40 -7.08 19.92
CA LYS A 749 -10.96 -5.81 20.42
C LYS A 749 -10.41 -5.54 21.82
N GLN A 750 -9.76 -4.40 22.00
CA GLN A 750 -9.52 -3.84 23.33
C GLN A 750 -10.85 -3.28 23.83
N LEU A 751 -11.40 -3.85 24.90
CA LEU A 751 -12.68 -3.41 25.47
C LEU A 751 -12.52 -2.16 26.35
N HIS A 752 -11.35 -2.01 27.01
CA HIS A 752 -10.97 -0.86 27.81
C HIS A 752 -9.45 -0.64 27.79
N GLY A 753 -9.03 0.60 28.10
CA GLY A 753 -7.63 1.03 28.11
C GLY A 753 -7.06 1.42 26.74
N THR A 754 -5.79 1.83 26.73
CA THR A 754 -5.05 2.21 25.51
C THR A 754 -4.20 1.09 24.93
N ALA A 755 -4.03 1.08 23.60
CA ALA A 755 -3.19 0.09 22.91
C ALA A 755 -1.70 0.21 23.29
N MET A 756 -1.06 -0.93 23.60
CA MET A 756 0.39 -0.99 23.84
C MET A 756 1.16 -0.45 22.62
N GLY A 757 2.01 0.55 22.86
CA GLY A 757 2.78 1.23 21.82
C GLY A 757 2.21 2.59 21.39
N SER A 758 1.02 2.98 21.86
CA SER A 758 0.56 4.38 21.74
C SER A 758 1.50 5.32 22.50
N PRO A 759 1.82 6.53 21.98
CA PRO A 759 2.58 7.54 22.72
C PRO A 759 1.95 7.91 24.07
N VAL A 760 0.64 7.74 24.20
CA VAL A 760 -0.17 8.07 25.37
C VAL A 760 -0.30 6.89 26.35
N SER A 761 -0.05 5.65 25.92
CA SER A 761 -0.44 4.47 26.74
C SER A 761 0.29 4.38 28.07
N VAL A 762 1.56 4.79 28.12
CA VAL A 762 2.33 4.75 29.37
C VAL A 762 2.04 5.96 30.27
N VAL A 763 1.50 7.05 29.71
CA VAL A 763 0.97 8.16 30.53
C VAL A 763 -0.30 7.70 31.26
N ILE A 764 -1.19 7.00 30.55
CA ILE A 764 -2.45 6.50 31.12
C ILE A 764 -2.19 5.32 32.07
N ALA A 765 -1.27 4.40 31.75
CA ALA A 765 -0.89 3.32 32.65
C ALA A 765 -0.37 3.85 34.00
N GLU A 766 0.50 4.87 33.98
CA GLU A 766 1.03 5.51 35.19
C GLU A 766 -0.10 6.12 36.05
N ILE A 767 -1.00 6.91 35.44
CA ILE A 767 -2.14 7.54 36.17
C ILE A 767 -3.08 6.50 36.77
N VAL A 768 -3.38 5.42 36.03
CA VAL A 768 -4.26 4.35 36.50
C VAL A 768 -3.60 3.56 37.64
N MET A 769 -2.31 3.27 37.54
CA MET A 769 -1.57 2.56 38.59
C MET A 769 -1.44 3.38 39.88
N GLN A 770 -1.21 4.69 39.79
CA GLN A 770 -1.21 5.58 40.96
C GLN A 770 -2.57 5.58 41.69
N ASN A 771 -3.68 5.66 40.95
CA ASN A 771 -5.03 5.61 41.52
C ASN A 771 -5.34 4.25 42.19
N ILE A 772 -4.92 3.15 41.56
CA ILE A 772 -5.06 1.80 42.14
C ILE A 772 -4.18 1.65 43.39
N GLU A 773 -2.95 2.15 43.38
CA GLU A 773 -2.02 2.17 44.52
C GLU A 773 -2.60 2.94 45.72
N GLU A 774 -3.05 4.18 45.53
CA GLU A 774 -3.67 5.00 46.57
C GLU A 774 -4.90 4.30 47.20
N ARG A 775 -5.75 3.69 46.38
CA ARG A 775 -6.95 2.98 46.83
C ARG A 775 -6.63 1.63 47.49
N ALA A 776 -5.70 0.85 46.93
CA ALA A 776 -5.29 -0.43 47.48
C ALA A 776 -4.67 -0.27 48.86
N LEU A 777 -3.74 0.68 49.01
CA LEU A 777 -3.01 0.92 50.27
C LEU A 777 -3.92 1.55 51.34
N SER A 778 -4.80 2.49 50.98
CA SER A 778 -5.72 3.12 51.94
C SER A 778 -6.85 2.20 52.43
N THR A 779 -7.24 1.19 51.63
CA THR A 779 -8.28 0.21 52.01
C THR A 779 -7.70 -1.10 52.56
N CYS A 780 -6.38 -1.29 52.55
CA CYS A 780 -5.75 -2.51 53.05
C CYS A 780 -5.86 -2.60 54.57
N ARG A 781 -6.24 -3.78 55.08
CA ARG A 781 -6.28 -4.07 56.52
C ARG A 781 -4.93 -4.58 57.07
N GLN A 782 -3.98 -4.87 56.20
CA GLN A 782 -2.68 -5.46 56.53
C GLN A 782 -1.58 -4.39 56.47
N THR A 783 -0.61 -4.46 57.38
CA THR A 783 0.58 -3.61 57.33
C THR A 783 1.57 -4.16 56.30
N ILE A 784 1.85 -3.37 55.26
CA ILE A 784 2.79 -3.72 54.19
C ILE A 784 4.16 -3.12 54.53
N PRO A 785 5.21 -3.91 54.87
CA PRO A 785 6.50 -3.37 55.29
C PRO A 785 7.30 -2.69 54.17
N LEU A 786 7.08 -3.09 52.92
CA LEU A 786 7.75 -2.53 51.75
C LEU A 786 6.85 -2.64 50.52
N TRP A 787 6.68 -1.51 49.83
CA TRP A 787 6.00 -1.41 48.55
C TRP A 787 6.84 -0.50 47.65
N LEU A 788 7.24 -0.99 46.47
CA LEU A 788 8.02 -0.26 45.47
C LEU A 788 7.37 -0.46 44.10
N ARG A 789 7.08 0.61 43.37
CA ARG A 789 6.46 0.55 42.05
C ARG A 789 7.41 0.99 40.94
N TYR A 790 7.34 0.32 39.79
CA TYR A 790 8.03 0.69 38.56
C TYR A 790 7.05 0.63 37.39
N VAL A 791 6.43 1.78 37.08
CA VAL A 791 5.36 1.91 36.08
C VAL A 791 4.18 0.98 36.41
N ASP A 792 4.09 -0.17 35.75
CA ASP A 792 3.05 -1.20 35.87
C ASP A 792 3.46 -2.40 36.75
N ASP A 793 4.75 -2.56 37.07
CA ASP A 793 5.25 -3.61 37.97
C ASP A 793 5.35 -3.11 39.43
N THR A 794 5.11 -4.00 40.40
CA THR A 794 5.22 -3.71 41.85
C THR A 794 6.01 -4.78 42.59
N PHE A 795 6.96 -4.38 43.43
CA PHE A 795 7.67 -5.24 44.38
C PHE A 795 7.10 -5.01 45.79
N THR A 796 6.56 -6.06 46.42
CA THR A 796 5.92 -5.96 47.73
C THR A 796 6.45 -7.04 48.68
N ALA A 797 6.79 -6.64 49.90
CA ALA A 797 7.03 -7.59 50.99
C ALA A 797 5.72 -7.81 51.78
N VAL A 798 5.32 -9.06 52.00
CA VAL A 798 4.15 -9.46 52.80
C VAL A 798 4.50 -10.73 53.59
N ARG A 799 3.85 -10.98 54.72
CA ARG A 799 3.96 -12.27 55.43
C ARG A 799 3.45 -13.40 54.55
N HIS A 800 4.12 -14.56 54.59
CA HIS A 800 3.86 -15.69 53.69
C HIS A 800 2.41 -16.17 53.74
N ASP A 801 1.82 -16.24 54.95
CA ASP A 801 0.41 -16.64 55.18
C ASP A 801 -0.63 -15.66 54.61
N GLU A 802 -0.22 -14.44 54.28
CA GLU A 802 -1.11 -13.32 53.91
C GLU A 802 -1.02 -12.94 52.42
N ILE A 803 -0.11 -13.57 51.65
CA ILE A 803 0.11 -13.32 50.22
C ILE A 803 -1.16 -13.56 49.39
N ASP A 804 -1.96 -14.58 49.72
CA ASP A 804 -3.23 -14.85 49.04
C ASP A 804 -4.30 -13.79 49.30
N ALA A 805 -4.46 -13.38 50.57
CA ALA A 805 -5.41 -12.35 50.95
C ALA A 805 -5.05 -10.99 50.30
N PHE A 806 -3.76 -10.63 50.31
CA PHE A 806 -3.29 -9.39 49.70
C PHE A 806 -3.44 -9.39 48.17
N HIS A 807 -3.13 -10.51 47.51
CA HIS A 807 -3.27 -10.64 46.06
C HIS A 807 -4.73 -10.53 45.60
N ASN A 808 -5.66 -11.12 46.35
CA ASN A 808 -7.09 -10.98 46.07
C ASN A 808 -7.56 -9.54 46.30
N HIS A 809 -7.15 -8.89 47.39
CA HIS A 809 -7.45 -7.47 47.67
C HIS A 809 -6.98 -6.52 46.54
N LEU A 810 -5.82 -6.78 45.92
CA LEU A 810 -5.34 -6.01 44.76
C LEU A 810 -6.23 -6.22 43.53
N ASN A 811 -6.63 -7.47 43.25
CA ASN A 811 -7.52 -7.81 42.13
C ASN A 811 -8.97 -7.34 42.34
N GLU A 812 -9.40 -7.09 43.57
CA GLU A 812 -10.72 -6.54 43.90
C GLU A 812 -10.83 -5.02 43.63
N GLN A 813 -9.71 -4.29 43.52
CA GLN A 813 -9.73 -2.83 43.33
C GLN A 813 -10.31 -2.40 41.97
N ASN A 814 -10.13 -3.23 40.93
CA ASN A 814 -10.56 -2.93 39.57
C ASN A 814 -10.88 -4.20 38.79
N THR A 815 -12.11 -4.34 38.30
CA THR A 815 -12.58 -5.53 37.55
C THR A 815 -11.93 -5.70 36.17
N ASP A 816 -11.34 -4.65 35.63
CA ASP A 816 -10.75 -4.65 34.28
C ASP A 816 -9.23 -4.93 34.28
N ILE A 817 -8.59 -4.98 35.46
CA ILE A 817 -7.14 -5.16 35.62
C ILE A 817 -6.91 -6.32 36.59
N GLN A 818 -6.24 -7.37 36.11
CA GLN A 818 -5.83 -8.51 36.92
C GLN A 818 -4.31 -8.49 37.11
N PHE A 819 -3.88 -8.36 38.36
CA PHE A 819 -2.49 -8.54 38.75
C PHE A 819 -2.09 -10.01 38.69
N THR A 820 -0.87 -10.27 38.23
CA THR A 820 -0.20 -11.56 38.35
C THR A 820 0.93 -11.43 39.35
N ARG A 821 1.16 -12.45 40.18
CA ARG A 821 2.26 -12.46 41.16
C ARG A 821 3.33 -13.49 40.80
N GLU A 822 4.57 -13.16 41.15
CA GLU A 822 5.72 -14.04 41.14
C GLU A 822 6.14 -14.22 42.62
N VAL A 823 6.26 -15.47 43.09
CA VAL A 823 6.53 -15.80 44.50
C VAL A 823 7.87 -16.54 44.58
N GLU A 824 8.57 -16.42 45.71
CA GLU A 824 9.82 -17.14 45.92
C GLU A 824 9.58 -18.65 46.05
N GLU A 825 10.24 -19.44 45.20
CA GLU A 825 10.20 -20.91 45.24
C GLU A 825 11.63 -21.46 45.34
N ASN A 826 11.91 -22.29 46.35
CA ASN A 826 13.20 -22.97 46.53
C ASN A 826 14.42 -22.02 46.52
N GLY A 827 14.31 -20.87 47.20
CA GLY A 827 15.37 -19.85 47.25
C GLY A 827 15.56 -19.08 45.93
N LYS A 828 14.58 -19.11 45.03
CA LYS A 828 14.61 -18.39 43.75
C LYS A 828 13.41 -17.47 43.62
N LEU A 829 13.68 -16.20 43.33
CA LEU A 829 12.68 -15.18 43.09
C LEU A 829 12.93 -14.53 41.72
N PRO A 830 12.02 -14.68 40.74
CA PRO A 830 12.05 -13.86 39.55
C PRO A 830 11.55 -12.45 39.86
N PHE A 831 12.21 -11.46 39.26
CA PHE A 831 11.83 -10.05 39.32
C PHE A 831 12.22 -9.36 38.01
N LEU A 832 11.24 -8.87 37.26
CA LEU A 832 11.39 -8.28 35.93
C LEU A 832 12.11 -9.25 34.96
N ASP A 833 13.31 -8.87 34.51
CA ASP A 833 14.19 -9.63 33.61
C ASP A 833 15.25 -10.47 34.38
N CYS A 834 15.25 -10.47 35.70
CA CYS A 834 16.26 -11.08 36.56
C CYS A 834 15.69 -12.26 37.36
N LEU A 835 16.40 -13.38 37.41
CA LEU A 835 16.15 -14.48 38.33
C LEU A 835 17.19 -14.40 39.44
N VAL A 836 16.76 -13.97 40.62
CA VAL A 836 17.58 -13.97 41.84
C VAL A 836 17.54 -15.37 42.44
N SER A 837 18.70 -15.91 42.78
CA SER A 837 18.83 -17.20 43.45
C SER A 837 19.73 -17.07 44.67
N HIS A 838 19.29 -17.62 45.80
CA HIS A 838 19.98 -17.60 47.08
C HIS A 838 20.65 -18.95 47.36
N ASN A 839 21.98 -18.96 47.41
CA ASN A 839 22.79 -20.11 47.82
C ASN A 839 23.64 -19.69 49.02
N ASP A 840 23.39 -20.28 50.19
CA ASP A 840 24.20 -20.24 51.43
C ASP A 840 25.09 -18.99 51.58
N ASN A 841 24.45 -17.85 51.90
CA ASN A 841 25.03 -16.50 52.09
C ASN A 841 25.46 -15.74 50.82
N SER A 842 25.07 -16.18 49.61
CA SER A 842 25.30 -15.42 48.38
C SER A 842 24.05 -15.35 47.49
N LEU A 843 23.78 -14.15 46.96
CA LEU A 843 22.81 -13.94 45.88
C LEU A 843 23.52 -14.12 44.54
N ARG A 844 22.87 -14.82 43.60
CA ARG A 844 23.29 -14.95 42.20
C ARG A 844 22.14 -14.55 41.29
N THR A 845 22.41 -13.66 40.35
CA THR A 845 21.46 -13.23 39.32
C THR A 845 21.77 -13.88 37.97
N THR A 846 20.71 -14.28 37.27
CA THR A 846 20.73 -14.75 35.87
C THR A 846 19.53 -14.17 35.11
N VAL A 847 19.52 -14.22 33.78
CA VAL A 847 18.42 -13.65 32.98
C VAL A 847 17.15 -14.51 33.08
N TYR A 848 16.08 -13.94 33.63
CA TYR A 848 14.76 -14.57 33.66
C TYR A 848 14.04 -14.40 32.32
N ARG A 849 13.22 -15.40 31.96
CA ARG A 849 12.31 -15.36 30.81
C ARG A 849 10.97 -15.94 31.25
N LYS A 850 9.92 -15.12 31.19
CA LYS A 850 8.56 -15.56 31.51
C LYS A 850 8.12 -16.71 30.58
N PRO A 851 7.29 -17.67 31.02
CA PRO A 851 6.87 -18.82 30.21
C PRO A 851 6.21 -18.50 28.86
N THR A 852 5.76 -17.25 28.67
CA THR A 852 5.16 -16.71 27.45
C THR A 852 6.18 -16.20 26.41
N HIS A 853 7.48 -16.27 26.68
CA HIS A 853 8.53 -15.80 25.76
C HIS A 853 8.58 -16.64 24.47
N THR A 854 8.38 -16.01 23.31
CA THR A 854 8.22 -16.71 22.01
C THR A 854 9.49 -16.75 21.13
N ASP A 855 10.62 -16.24 21.62
CA ASP A 855 11.88 -16.04 20.88
C ASP A 855 11.79 -15.23 19.58
N ARG A 856 10.66 -14.56 19.32
CA ARG A 856 10.46 -13.74 18.12
C ARG A 856 11.00 -12.34 18.32
N LEU A 857 11.96 -11.96 17.49
CA LEU A 857 12.55 -10.62 17.44
C LEU A 857 12.20 -9.93 16.11
N LEU A 858 12.70 -8.71 15.92
CA LEU A 858 12.65 -8.02 14.63
C LEU A 858 13.46 -8.79 13.58
N ASP A 859 12.80 -9.36 12.57
CA ASP A 859 13.49 -10.08 11.49
C ASP A 859 14.42 -9.16 10.67
N GLU A 860 15.59 -9.66 10.23
CA GLU A 860 16.55 -8.86 9.45
C GLU A 860 15.96 -8.36 8.11
N SER A 861 15.06 -9.11 7.47
CA SER A 861 14.41 -8.71 6.21
C SER A 861 13.35 -7.61 6.38
N SER A 862 12.89 -7.35 7.61
CA SER A 862 11.77 -6.44 7.90
C SER A 862 12.02 -4.99 7.46
N TYR A 863 10.95 -4.25 7.17
CA TYR A 863 10.98 -2.84 6.74
C TYR A 863 11.25 -1.85 7.90
N ASN A 864 12.19 -2.19 8.78
CA ASN A 864 12.64 -1.35 9.89
C ASN A 864 14.07 -0.83 9.63
N PRO A 865 14.41 0.39 10.10
CA PRO A 865 15.77 0.93 10.01
C PRO A 865 16.82 -0.02 10.60
N THR A 866 17.99 -0.07 9.97
CA THR A 866 19.15 -0.87 10.42
C THR A 866 19.61 -0.50 11.83
N SER A 867 19.43 0.75 12.25
CA SER A 867 19.69 1.22 13.61
C SER A 867 18.85 0.49 14.67
N HIS A 868 17.55 0.26 14.43
CA HIS A 868 16.69 -0.48 15.36
C HIS A 868 17.09 -1.96 15.47
N LYS A 869 17.46 -2.58 14.34
CA LYS A 869 17.96 -3.96 14.29
C LYS A 869 19.27 -4.11 15.07
N ALA A 870 20.21 -3.17 14.89
CA ALA A 870 21.46 -3.11 15.65
C ALA A 870 21.24 -2.86 17.15
N THR A 871 20.29 -2.00 17.53
CA THR A 871 19.95 -1.73 18.93
C THR A 871 19.38 -2.97 19.63
N THR A 872 18.57 -3.78 18.95
CA THR A 872 18.03 -5.03 19.52
C THR A 872 19.14 -5.97 20.00
N ILE A 873 20.19 -6.14 19.20
CA ILE A 873 21.37 -6.95 19.57
C ILE A 873 22.09 -6.32 20.77
N ARG A 874 22.42 -5.03 20.67
CA ARG A 874 23.16 -4.30 21.73
C ARG A 874 22.45 -4.34 23.08
N THR A 875 21.13 -4.12 23.10
CA THR A 875 20.35 -4.08 24.34
C THR A 875 20.29 -5.46 25.00
N LEU A 876 20.06 -6.54 24.24
CA LEU A 876 20.00 -7.89 24.80
C LEU A 876 21.38 -8.39 25.28
N THR A 877 22.46 -8.15 24.53
CA THR A 877 23.83 -8.45 24.98
C THR A 877 24.21 -7.63 26.21
N ARG A 878 23.91 -6.32 26.23
CA ARG A 878 24.19 -5.47 27.40
C ARG A 878 23.37 -5.90 28.62
N ARG A 879 22.13 -6.37 28.44
CA ARG A 879 21.33 -6.93 29.52
C ARG A 879 21.99 -8.18 30.11
N ALA A 880 22.44 -9.12 29.27
CA ALA A 880 23.18 -10.29 29.73
C ALA A 880 24.42 -9.90 30.57
N GLN A 881 25.18 -8.90 30.12
CA GLN A 881 26.36 -8.38 30.85
C GLN A 881 26.03 -7.67 32.17
N LEU A 882 24.82 -7.11 32.33
CA LEU A 882 24.39 -6.41 33.54
C LEU A 882 23.65 -7.31 34.54
N VAL A 883 23.15 -8.46 34.10
CA VAL A 883 22.24 -9.34 34.88
C VAL A 883 22.87 -10.71 35.21
N CYS A 884 23.96 -11.11 34.55
CA CYS A 884 24.65 -12.36 34.89
C CYS A 884 25.88 -12.08 35.75
N ASP A 885 25.83 -12.44 37.05
CA ASP A 885 26.96 -12.26 37.97
C ASP A 885 28.16 -13.18 37.69
N SER A 886 27.92 -14.35 37.09
CA SER A 886 28.96 -15.36 36.83
C SER A 886 29.35 -15.45 35.36
N THR A 887 30.64 -15.73 35.10
CA THR A 887 31.19 -15.93 33.75
C THR A 887 30.50 -17.06 32.99
N ASP A 888 30.09 -18.10 33.69
CA ASP A 888 29.46 -19.29 33.11
C ASP A 888 28.02 -18.96 32.70
N SER A 889 27.25 -18.31 33.58
CA SER A 889 25.90 -17.81 33.26
C SER A 889 25.91 -16.81 32.11
N LEU A 890 26.91 -15.92 32.05
CA LEU A 890 27.09 -14.98 30.94
C LEU A 890 27.45 -15.71 29.63
N SER A 891 28.26 -16.76 29.69
CA SER A 891 28.62 -17.59 28.53
C SER A 891 27.41 -18.31 27.95
N ASP A 892 26.59 -18.95 28.80
CA ASP A 892 25.41 -19.69 28.36
C ASP A 892 24.27 -18.78 27.86
N GLU A 893 24.08 -17.62 28.49
CA GLU A 893 23.15 -16.59 28.00
C GLU A 893 23.60 -16.04 26.62
N ASN A 894 24.89 -15.80 26.39
CA ASN A 894 25.38 -15.40 25.08
C ASN A 894 25.20 -16.51 24.01
N LYS A 895 25.43 -17.78 24.36
CA LYS A 895 25.13 -18.93 23.47
C LYS A 895 23.63 -19.04 23.16
N TYR A 896 22.75 -18.71 24.11
CA TYR A 896 21.31 -18.63 23.88
C TYR A 896 20.96 -17.45 22.94
N LEU A 897 21.42 -16.23 23.24
CA LEU A 897 21.15 -15.04 22.42
C LEU A 897 21.62 -15.22 20.97
N HIS A 898 22.80 -15.80 20.76
CA HIS A 898 23.30 -16.07 19.41
C HIS A 898 22.37 -17.04 18.65
N ARG A 899 21.85 -18.10 19.29
CA ARG A 899 20.87 -19.01 18.68
C ARG A 899 19.57 -18.28 18.34
N VAL A 900 19.09 -17.37 19.20
CA VAL A 900 17.87 -16.58 18.95
C VAL A 900 18.06 -15.60 17.80
N PHE A 901 19.19 -14.91 17.69
CA PHE A 901 19.44 -14.01 16.56
C PHE A 901 19.51 -14.78 15.23
N THR A 902 20.23 -15.89 15.17
CA THR A 902 20.28 -16.75 13.96
C THR A 902 18.89 -17.29 13.59
N LYS A 903 18.05 -17.67 14.58
CA LYS A 903 16.64 -18.09 14.38
C LYS A 903 15.73 -16.98 13.83
N ASN A 904 16.10 -15.71 13.99
CA ASN A 904 15.40 -14.54 13.42
C ASN A 904 16.15 -13.94 12.21
N ASN A 905 16.89 -14.80 11.47
CA ASN A 905 17.56 -14.49 10.21
C ASN A 905 18.68 -13.42 10.27
N TYR A 906 19.21 -13.11 11.47
CA TYR A 906 20.33 -12.16 11.58
C TYR A 906 21.66 -12.77 11.12
N ASN A 907 22.38 -12.07 10.25
CA ASN A 907 23.72 -12.43 9.80
C ASN A 907 24.75 -12.42 10.95
N ASN A 908 25.53 -13.49 11.08
CA ASN A 908 26.62 -13.64 12.06
C ASN A 908 27.62 -12.47 12.06
N ASP A 909 27.99 -11.91 10.90
CA ASP A 909 28.87 -10.74 10.84
C ASP A 909 28.21 -9.47 11.39
N PHE A 910 26.88 -9.34 11.26
CA PHE A 910 26.12 -8.22 11.81
C PHE A 910 25.91 -8.38 13.32
N ILE A 911 25.72 -9.62 13.79
CA ILE A 911 25.72 -9.97 15.22
C ILE A 911 27.09 -9.58 15.82
N ARG A 912 28.20 -10.17 15.34
CA ARG A 912 29.55 -9.93 15.87
C ARG A 912 29.89 -8.43 15.95
N ARG A 913 29.60 -7.66 14.90
CA ARG A 913 29.82 -6.20 14.84
C ARG A 913 29.01 -5.39 15.87
N ASN A 914 27.88 -5.91 16.36
CA ASN A 914 27.01 -5.21 17.31
C ASN A 914 27.07 -5.78 18.73
N THR A 915 27.59 -6.99 18.95
CA THR A 915 27.86 -7.56 20.27
C THR A 915 29.11 -6.95 20.92
N HIS A 916 30.16 -6.67 20.14
CA HIS A 916 31.49 -6.26 20.64
C HIS A 916 31.92 -4.87 20.11
N ARG A 917 31.09 -3.83 20.27
CA ARG A 917 31.58 -2.46 20.03
C ARG A 917 32.19 -1.92 21.33
N PRO A 918 33.51 -1.69 21.40
CA PRO A 918 34.14 -1.25 22.65
C PRO A 918 33.66 0.14 23.04
N THR A 919 33.53 0.36 24.35
CA THR A 919 33.11 1.63 24.95
C THR A 919 34.25 2.67 25.02
N THR A 920 35.30 2.50 24.22
CA THR A 920 36.30 3.53 23.98
C THR A 920 35.74 4.53 22.97
N THR A 921 35.39 5.72 23.47
CA THR A 921 35.39 6.95 22.67
C THR A 921 36.81 7.21 22.18
N THR A 922 37.17 6.62 21.04
CA THR A 922 38.26 7.16 20.22
C THR A 922 37.80 8.51 19.69
N GLU A 923 38.42 9.55 20.19
CA GLU A 923 38.40 10.90 19.63
C GLU A 923 38.99 10.82 18.21
N THR A 924 38.12 10.64 17.22
CA THR A 924 38.46 10.78 15.81
C THR A 924 37.51 11.82 15.20
N ASN A 925 38.03 13.04 15.22
CA ASN A 925 37.70 14.28 14.51
C ASN A 925 36.51 14.32 13.54
N ASP A 926 35.92 15.51 13.48
CA ASP A 926 35.11 16.03 12.37
C ASP A 926 33.83 15.27 12.02
N THR A 927 32.84 15.39 12.91
CA THR A 927 31.46 15.59 12.45
C THR A 927 30.95 16.90 13.01
N ALA A 928 30.65 17.86 12.13
CA ALA A 928 29.97 19.09 12.48
C ALA A 928 28.66 18.74 13.23
N THR A 929 28.29 19.54 14.23
CA THR A 929 26.94 19.45 14.79
C THR A 929 25.94 19.70 13.65
N PRO A 930 24.97 18.80 13.42
CA PRO A 930 24.06 18.94 12.30
C PRO A 930 23.24 20.22 12.47
N THR A 931 23.27 21.08 11.45
CA THR A 931 22.63 22.40 11.48
C THR A 931 21.12 22.30 11.68
N THR A 932 20.49 21.27 11.10
CA THR A 932 19.06 20.99 11.25
C THR A 932 18.80 19.48 11.27
N THR A 933 17.74 19.03 11.95
CA THR A 933 17.26 17.63 11.88
C THR A 933 15.93 17.55 11.14
N ALA A 934 15.93 16.94 9.95
CA ALA A 934 14.72 16.67 9.17
C ALA A 934 14.06 15.35 9.63
N THR A 935 12.78 15.41 10.03
CA THR A 935 12.03 14.20 10.40
C THR A 935 11.21 13.69 9.21
N ILE A 936 11.52 12.49 8.70
CA ILE A 936 10.78 11.82 7.61
C ILE A 936 10.37 10.40 8.01
N PRO A 937 9.18 9.92 7.57
CA PRO A 937 8.82 8.51 7.70
C PRO A 937 9.88 7.62 7.02
N TYR A 938 10.21 6.48 7.62
CA TYR A 938 11.17 5.55 7.03
C TYR A 938 10.55 4.79 5.85
N ILE A 939 11.15 4.94 4.67
CA ILE A 939 10.83 4.23 3.44
C ILE A 939 12.13 3.57 2.97
N LYS A 940 12.15 2.23 2.95
CA LYS A 940 13.34 1.43 2.61
C LYS A 940 13.89 1.82 1.23
N GLY A 941 15.18 2.13 1.14
CA GLY A 941 15.86 2.59 -0.07
C GLY A 941 15.77 4.10 -0.27
N MET A 942 14.56 4.68 -0.20
CA MET A 942 14.37 6.11 -0.37
C MET A 942 14.88 6.94 0.82
N SER A 943 14.63 6.53 2.07
CA SER A 943 15.12 7.25 3.25
C SER A 943 16.65 7.22 3.35
N GLU A 944 17.29 6.12 2.95
CA GLU A 944 18.75 6.03 2.88
C GLU A 944 19.33 6.87 1.72
N ASN A 945 18.63 6.99 0.59
CA ASN A 945 19.00 7.89 -0.50
C ASN A 945 18.87 9.35 -0.04
N ILE A 946 17.73 9.75 0.55
CA ILE A 946 17.49 11.10 1.07
C ILE A 946 18.52 11.43 2.17
N SER A 947 18.82 10.51 3.08
CA SER A 947 19.87 10.71 4.09
C SER A 947 21.28 10.80 3.51
N ARG A 948 21.55 10.22 2.31
CA ARG A 948 22.81 10.40 1.58
C ARG A 948 22.86 11.72 0.80
N ILE A 949 21.74 12.19 0.26
CA ILE A 949 21.61 13.48 -0.44
C ILE A 949 21.69 14.66 0.53
N LEU A 950 21.15 14.52 1.75
CA LEU A 950 21.14 15.56 2.78
C LEU A 950 22.42 15.57 3.65
N LEU A 951 23.24 14.51 3.60
CA LEU A 951 24.50 14.41 4.34
C LEU A 951 25.49 15.55 4.02
N PRO A 952 25.75 15.91 2.74
CA PRO A 952 26.64 17.02 2.37
C PRO A 952 26.16 18.39 2.84
N PHE A 953 24.84 18.54 3.06
CA PHE A 953 24.23 19.78 3.57
C PHE A 953 24.18 19.85 5.11
N ASN A 954 24.81 18.89 5.80
CA ASN A 954 24.84 18.78 7.26
C ASN A 954 23.45 18.66 7.94
N ILE A 955 22.46 18.15 7.20
CA ILE A 955 21.09 17.95 7.70
C ILE A 955 20.91 16.49 8.13
N ARG A 956 20.65 16.26 9.42
CA ARG A 956 20.43 14.92 9.95
C ARG A 956 19.01 14.45 9.63
N VAL A 957 18.89 13.25 9.07
CA VAL A 957 17.58 12.60 8.88
C VAL A 957 17.20 11.78 10.12
N ALA A 958 15.99 11.99 10.63
CA ALA A 958 15.39 11.26 11.75
C ALA A 958 14.07 10.60 11.33
N HIS A 959 13.77 9.44 11.93
CA HIS A 959 12.55 8.67 11.65
C HIS A 959 11.54 8.65 12.81
N LYS A 960 11.76 9.51 13.81
CA LYS A 960 10.85 9.77 14.93
C LYS A 960 10.85 11.28 15.23
N PRO A 961 9.72 11.84 15.68
CA PRO A 961 9.66 13.25 16.10
C PRO A 961 10.60 13.51 17.29
N ILE A 962 11.14 14.73 17.34
CA ILE A 962 12.16 15.15 18.33
C ILE A 962 11.55 15.28 19.73
N THR A 963 10.32 15.76 19.82
CA THR A 963 9.52 15.85 21.04
C THR A 963 8.41 14.80 21.03
N THR A 964 8.19 14.14 22.16
CA THR A 964 7.10 13.17 22.36
C THR A 964 6.20 13.60 23.51
N LEU A 965 4.90 13.27 23.42
CA LEU A 965 3.91 13.54 24.48
C LEU A 965 4.37 13.04 25.87
N ARG A 966 5.07 11.90 25.92
CA ARG A 966 5.71 11.40 27.15
C ARG A 966 6.69 12.40 27.75
N GLN A 967 7.63 12.94 26.97
CA GLN A 967 8.63 13.90 27.46
C GLN A 967 7.99 15.23 27.92
N LEU A 968 6.83 15.58 27.38
CA LEU A 968 6.07 16.78 27.75
C LEU A 968 5.20 16.58 29.00
N LEU A 969 4.65 15.37 29.20
CA LEU A 969 3.61 15.12 30.21
C LEU A 969 4.05 14.25 31.40
N THR A 970 5.06 13.38 31.28
CA THR A 970 5.45 12.46 32.37
C THR A 970 6.92 12.51 32.73
N ASN A 971 7.18 12.73 34.02
CA ASN A 971 8.48 12.49 34.64
C ASN A 971 8.43 11.09 35.27
N VAL A 972 9.11 10.12 34.66
CA VAL A 972 9.09 8.69 35.05
C VAL A 972 9.94 8.41 36.30
N LYS A 973 10.48 9.45 36.92
CA LYS A 973 11.20 9.40 38.19
C LYS A 973 10.63 10.49 39.07
N ASP A 974 10.55 10.21 40.35
CA ASP A 974 10.28 11.23 41.35
C ASP A 974 11.26 12.38 41.16
N LYS A 975 10.70 13.59 41.16
CA LYS A 975 11.52 14.79 41.10
C LYS A 975 12.25 14.90 42.42
N ASP A 976 13.54 14.59 42.42
CA ASP A 976 14.45 14.87 43.55
C ASP A 976 14.07 16.23 44.15
N GLU A 977 13.91 16.28 45.48
CA GLU A 977 13.64 17.55 46.15
C GLU A 977 14.67 18.60 45.70
N PRO A 978 14.29 19.88 45.53
CA PRO A 978 15.22 20.91 45.06
C PRO A 978 16.52 21.00 45.88
N ARG A 979 16.50 20.57 47.15
CA ARG A 979 17.64 20.46 48.05
C ARG A 979 18.60 19.28 47.78
N ASN A 980 18.16 18.23 47.11
CA ASN A 980 18.94 17.02 46.82
C ASN A 980 19.49 16.96 45.39
N ARG A 981 19.17 17.95 44.55
CA ARG A 981 19.65 18.02 43.15
C ARG A 981 21.10 18.47 43.02
N GLN A 982 21.74 17.97 41.97
CA GLN A 982 23.07 18.36 41.48
C GLN A 982 22.95 19.38 40.34
N GLY A 983 23.99 20.18 40.13
CA GLY A 983 24.01 21.19 39.06
C GLY A 983 23.03 22.33 39.30
N THR A 984 22.84 22.76 40.55
CA THR A 984 21.85 23.76 40.95
C THR A 984 22.46 25.15 41.07
N ILE A 985 21.69 26.18 40.73
CA ILE A 985 21.92 27.57 41.13
C ILE A 985 20.93 27.89 42.24
N TYR A 986 21.42 28.34 43.38
CA TYR A 986 20.65 28.53 44.60
C TYR A 986 20.84 29.93 45.19
N LYS A 987 19.79 30.44 45.84
CA LYS A 987 19.76 31.70 46.58
C LYS A 987 19.70 31.44 48.08
N ILE A 988 20.49 32.17 48.85
CA ILE A 988 20.46 32.19 50.32
C ILE A 988 20.28 33.64 50.75
N ASN A 989 19.30 33.91 51.61
CA ASN A 989 19.02 35.25 52.10
C ASN A 989 19.68 35.48 53.46
N CYS A 990 20.04 36.73 53.74
CA CYS A 990 20.31 37.19 55.09
C CYS A 990 18.98 37.39 55.84
N SER A 991 18.91 37.02 57.13
CA SER A 991 17.72 37.25 57.95
C SER A 991 17.56 38.73 58.32
N ASP A 992 18.67 39.44 58.48
CA ASP A 992 18.72 40.76 59.11
C ASP A 992 18.91 41.91 58.09
N CYS A 993 19.11 41.61 56.80
CA CYS A 993 19.17 42.62 55.74
C CYS A 993 18.72 42.06 54.37
N GLN A 994 18.47 42.94 53.40
CA GLN A 994 18.01 42.55 52.05
C GLN A 994 19.08 41.88 51.18
N ALA A 995 20.31 41.70 51.69
CA ALA A 995 21.38 41.09 50.93
C ALA A 995 21.14 39.60 50.68
N SER A 996 21.47 39.14 49.48
CA SER A 996 21.34 37.73 49.11
C SER A 996 22.58 37.19 48.41
N TYR A 997 22.90 35.93 48.67
CA TYR A 997 23.97 35.19 48.02
C TYR A 997 23.38 34.26 46.97
N ILE A 998 23.94 34.25 45.76
CA ILE A 998 23.54 33.34 44.69
C ILE A 998 24.76 32.51 44.30
N GLY A 999 24.72 31.19 44.47
CA GLY A 999 25.85 30.32 44.13
C GLY A 999 25.47 29.22 43.15
N GLU A 1000 26.45 28.71 42.42
CA GLU A 1000 26.32 27.43 41.70
C GLU A 1000 26.86 26.26 42.52
N THR A 1001 26.40 25.04 42.24
CA THR A 1001 27.09 23.82 42.65
C THR A 1001 26.84 22.64 41.70
N GLY A 1002 27.93 21.95 41.34
CA GLY A 1002 27.86 20.64 40.68
C GLY A 1002 27.50 19.47 41.61
N ARG A 1003 27.41 19.67 42.94
CA ARG A 1003 27.09 18.65 43.94
C ARG A 1003 25.66 18.82 44.47
N ASN A 1004 25.20 17.93 45.36
CA ASN A 1004 23.91 18.09 46.03
C ASN A 1004 23.87 19.39 46.85
N LEU A 1005 22.79 20.16 46.73
CA LEU A 1005 22.62 21.43 47.44
C LEU A 1005 22.69 21.27 48.98
N THR A 1006 22.16 20.19 49.55
CA THR A 1006 22.33 19.83 50.98
C THR A 1006 23.80 19.77 51.40
N THR A 1007 24.64 19.07 50.62
CA THR A 1007 26.09 19.02 50.85
C THR A 1007 26.69 20.42 50.79
N ARG A 1008 26.33 21.22 49.78
CA ARG A 1008 26.86 22.59 49.63
C ARG A 1008 26.44 23.52 50.78
N LEU A 1009 25.19 23.45 51.25
CA LEU A 1009 24.71 24.21 52.40
C LEU A 1009 25.49 23.85 53.68
N THR A 1010 25.83 22.57 53.90
CA THR A 1010 26.68 22.17 55.03
C THR A 1010 28.13 22.67 54.89
N GLU A 1011 28.68 22.75 53.67
CA GLU A 1011 29.97 23.39 53.40
C GLU A 1011 29.93 24.90 53.76
N HIS A 1012 28.90 25.65 53.36
CA HIS A 1012 28.75 27.07 53.74
C HIS A 1012 28.54 27.26 55.25
N ARG A 1013 27.66 26.47 55.90
CA ARG A 1013 27.49 26.48 57.37
C ARG A 1013 28.83 26.22 58.09
N ARG A 1014 29.68 25.32 57.55
CA ARG A 1014 31.03 25.03 58.08
C ARG A 1014 32.02 26.17 57.86
N ALA A 1015 32.00 26.83 56.70
CA ALA A 1015 32.84 27.99 56.39
C ALA A 1015 32.50 29.19 57.28
N THR A 1016 31.20 29.47 57.49
CA THR A 1016 30.72 30.52 58.40
C THR A 1016 31.18 30.28 59.83
N ARG A 1017 31.04 29.05 60.36
CA ARG A 1017 31.56 28.68 61.69
C ARG A 1017 33.08 28.78 61.84
N LYS A 1018 33.83 28.74 60.75
CA LYS A 1018 35.30 28.87 60.73
C LYS A 1018 35.79 30.30 60.48
N GLY A 1019 34.91 31.23 60.12
CA GLY A 1019 35.30 32.60 59.72
C GLY A 1019 36.11 32.66 58.42
N ASP A 1020 35.87 31.73 57.48
CA ASP A 1020 36.65 31.60 56.24
C ASP A 1020 36.35 32.75 55.26
N VAL A 1021 37.28 33.70 55.16
CA VAL A 1021 37.16 34.92 54.33
C VAL A 1021 37.15 34.65 52.82
N SER A 1022 37.43 33.41 52.37
CA SER A 1022 37.28 33.05 50.95
C SER A 1022 35.82 32.85 50.53
N ASN A 1023 34.89 32.74 51.50
CA ASN A 1023 33.48 32.49 51.26
C ASN A 1023 32.67 33.76 51.58
N HIS A 1024 32.10 34.39 50.54
CA HIS A 1024 31.36 35.65 50.65
C HIS A 1024 30.24 35.65 51.71
N ILE A 1025 29.59 34.50 51.98
CA ILE A 1025 28.59 34.40 53.06
C ILE A 1025 29.25 34.50 54.44
N ALA A 1026 30.39 33.83 54.63
CA ALA A 1026 31.14 33.85 55.89
C ALA A 1026 31.80 35.22 56.11
N GLU A 1027 32.27 35.87 55.04
CA GLU A 1027 32.75 37.26 55.07
C GLU A 1027 31.63 38.22 55.50
N HIS A 1028 30.43 38.14 54.89
CA HIS A 1028 29.28 38.96 55.28
C HIS A 1028 28.91 38.75 56.76
N HIS A 1029 28.75 37.50 57.20
CA HIS A 1029 28.44 37.17 58.60
C HIS A 1029 29.51 37.72 59.56
N ARG A 1030 30.80 37.62 59.23
CA ARG A 1030 31.90 38.12 60.06
C ARG A 1030 31.95 39.66 60.15
N LEU A 1031 31.57 40.37 59.07
CA LEU A 1031 31.63 41.84 59.00
C LEU A 1031 30.39 42.53 59.57
N THR A 1032 29.21 41.94 59.39
CA THR A 1032 27.92 42.52 59.81
C THR A 1032 27.33 41.90 61.08
N ASN A 1033 27.83 40.71 61.46
CA ASN A 1033 27.28 39.89 62.55
C ASN A 1033 25.81 39.45 62.33
N HIS A 1034 25.31 39.54 61.10
CA HIS A 1034 23.94 39.14 60.74
C HIS A 1034 23.78 37.62 60.62
N ASN A 1035 22.60 37.11 60.96
CA ASN A 1035 22.20 35.73 60.75
C ASN A 1035 21.86 35.44 59.28
N ILE A 1036 22.19 34.22 58.86
CA ILE A 1036 21.92 33.72 57.51
C ILE A 1036 20.77 32.71 57.59
N ASP A 1037 19.72 32.91 56.80
CA ASP A 1037 18.60 32.00 56.76
C ASP A 1037 18.91 30.81 55.84
N TRP A 1038 19.52 29.79 56.43
CA TRP A 1038 19.88 28.56 55.74
C TRP A 1038 18.69 27.68 55.35
N ASP A 1039 17.52 27.88 55.95
CA ASP A 1039 16.35 27.04 55.73
C ASP A 1039 15.40 27.66 54.68
N SER A 1040 15.47 28.98 54.46
CA SER A 1040 14.91 29.66 53.28
C SER A 1040 15.63 29.38 51.95
N ALA A 1041 16.74 28.64 51.96
CA ALA A 1041 17.60 28.42 50.80
C ALA A 1041 16.81 27.87 49.59
N GLN A 1042 16.70 28.69 48.54
CA GLN A 1042 15.85 28.44 47.38
C GLN A 1042 16.68 28.00 46.17
N CYS A 1043 16.27 26.93 45.49
CA CYS A 1043 16.83 26.60 44.18
C CYS A 1043 16.20 27.52 43.11
N LEU A 1044 17.01 28.35 42.44
CA LEU A 1044 16.54 29.26 41.39
C LEU A 1044 16.38 28.55 40.05
N THR A 1045 17.41 27.78 39.63
CA THR A 1045 17.38 26.97 38.40
C THR A 1045 18.44 25.88 38.43
N TYR A 1046 18.55 25.08 37.37
CA TYR A 1046 19.51 23.98 37.25
C TYR A 1046 20.14 23.92 35.84
N SER A 1047 21.40 23.51 35.75
CA SER A 1047 22.03 23.07 34.48
C SER A 1047 23.16 22.09 34.76
N THR A 1048 23.30 21.06 33.93
CA THR A 1048 24.41 20.10 34.00
C THR A 1048 25.73 20.67 33.46
N ASP A 1049 25.67 21.67 32.58
CA ASP A 1049 26.83 22.32 31.98
C ASP A 1049 27.41 23.39 32.91
N TYR A 1050 28.71 23.31 33.19
CA TYR A 1050 29.45 24.24 34.03
C TYR A 1050 29.44 25.67 33.49
N PHE A 1051 29.61 25.88 32.19
CA PHE A 1051 29.63 27.22 31.59
C PHE A 1051 28.25 27.88 31.63
N GLN A 1052 27.19 27.10 31.44
CA GLN A 1052 25.82 27.57 31.63
C GLN A 1052 25.56 27.94 33.09
N ARG A 1053 26.01 27.12 34.06
CA ARG A 1053 25.84 27.45 35.48
C ARG A 1053 26.52 28.77 35.88
N LEU A 1054 27.77 29.00 35.46
CA LEU A 1054 28.47 30.27 35.70
C LEU A 1054 27.75 31.47 35.04
N THR A 1055 27.24 31.27 33.82
CA THR A 1055 26.49 32.31 33.09
C THR A 1055 25.18 32.64 33.79
N LEU A 1056 24.47 31.63 34.30
CA LEU A 1056 23.21 31.78 35.04
C LEU A 1056 23.43 32.37 36.44
N GLU A 1057 24.46 31.94 37.18
CA GLU A 1057 24.88 32.57 38.44
C GLU A 1057 25.11 34.07 38.22
N SER A 1058 25.90 34.42 37.20
CA SER A 1058 26.17 35.81 36.82
C SER A 1058 24.89 36.56 36.40
N TRP A 1059 23.97 35.92 35.70
CA TRP A 1059 22.68 36.50 35.30
C TRP A 1059 21.79 36.83 36.50
N PHE A 1060 21.54 35.86 37.38
CA PHE A 1060 20.72 36.09 38.57
C PHE A 1060 21.38 37.07 39.55
N THR A 1061 22.71 37.04 39.69
CA THR A 1061 23.42 38.01 40.54
C THR A 1061 23.24 39.46 40.05
N ASN A 1062 23.17 39.68 38.73
CA ASN A 1062 22.90 41.01 38.16
C ASN A 1062 21.41 41.41 38.16
N LEU A 1063 20.48 40.53 38.55
CA LEU A 1063 19.07 40.84 38.77
C LEU A 1063 18.76 41.23 40.24
N GLU A 1064 19.61 40.86 41.18
CA GLU A 1064 19.46 41.24 42.59
C GLU A 1064 19.91 42.69 42.84
N GLN A 1065 19.19 43.39 43.71
CA GLN A 1065 19.53 44.77 44.08
C GLN A 1065 20.74 44.85 45.03
N THR A 1066 20.95 43.82 45.85
CA THR A 1066 22.07 43.73 46.82
C THR A 1066 22.68 42.32 46.87
N PRO A 1067 23.41 41.90 45.81
CA PRO A 1067 24.11 40.61 45.80
C PRO A 1067 25.34 40.61 46.72
N LEU A 1068 25.59 39.49 47.38
CA LEU A 1068 26.81 39.23 48.16
C LEU A 1068 27.98 38.71 47.31
N ASN A 1069 27.72 38.30 46.07
CA ASN A 1069 28.73 37.78 45.14
C ASN A 1069 29.43 38.91 44.37
N ARG A 1070 30.69 38.69 43.98
CA ARG A 1070 31.37 39.50 42.97
C ARG A 1070 30.83 39.13 41.57
N CYS A 1071 30.04 39.99 40.95
CA CYS A 1071 29.51 39.78 39.60
C CYS A 1071 30.62 39.58 38.55
N GLN A 1072 30.58 38.50 37.78
CA GLN A 1072 31.34 38.41 36.53
C GLN A 1072 30.67 39.27 35.44
N GLN A 1073 31.46 39.79 34.51
CA GLN A 1073 30.93 40.65 33.45
C GLN A 1073 30.24 39.84 32.35
N LEU A 1074 28.92 39.96 32.26
CA LEU A 1074 28.15 39.43 31.13
C LEU A 1074 28.42 40.22 29.83
N PRO A 1075 28.38 39.56 28.65
CA PRO A 1075 28.45 40.24 27.35
C PRO A 1075 27.34 41.30 27.15
N ALA A 1076 27.63 42.33 26.34
CA ALA A 1076 26.76 43.49 26.16
C ALA A 1076 25.28 43.19 25.78
N PRO A 1077 24.95 42.17 24.94
CA PRO A 1077 23.55 41.86 24.63
C PRO A 1077 22.73 41.46 25.86
N TYR A 1078 23.32 40.67 26.76
CA TYR A 1078 22.65 40.20 27.99
C TYR A 1078 22.38 41.34 28.97
N LYS A 1079 23.27 42.35 29.03
CA LYS A 1079 23.06 43.55 29.87
C LYS A 1079 21.85 44.38 29.43
N ARG A 1080 21.58 44.44 28.12
CA ARG A 1080 20.43 45.16 27.56
C ARG A 1080 19.10 44.50 27.95
N LEU A 1081 19.01 43.17 27.77
CA LEU A 1081 17.87 42.38 28.23
C LEU A 1081 17.59 42.50 29.73
N ILE A 1082 18.63 42.50 30.58
CA ILE A 1082 18.47 42.72 32.03
C ILE A 1082 17.88 44.12 32.31
N HIS A 1083 18.34 45.15 31.60
CA HIS A 1083 17.80 46.49 31.73
C HIS A 1083 16.31 46.56 31.35
N ASP A 1084 15.92 45.94 30.23
CA ASP A 1084 14.54 45.93 29.75
C ASP A 1084 13.60 45.14 30.69
N ILE A 1085 14.07 44.00 31.22
CA ILE A 1085 13.35 43.19 32.23
C ILE A 1085 13.14 43.96 33.54
N ASN A 1086 14.16 44.69 34.01
CA ASN A 1086 14.03 45.51 35.21
C ASN A 1086 13.01 46.66 35.00
N ILE A 1087 13.00 47.32 33.84
CA ILE A 1087 11.96 48.31 33.48
C ILE A 1087 10.56 47.68 33.48
N THR A 1088 10.40 46.45 32.97
CA THR A 1088 9.07 45.79 32.96
C THR A 1088 8.62 45.36 34.35
N ASN A 1089 9.54 44.95 35.22
CA ASN A 1089 9.24 44.59 36.61
C ASN A 1089 8.90 45.82 37.47
N ASP A 1090 9.57 46.96 37.27
CA ASP A 1090 9.22 48.21 37.96
C ASP A 1090 7.86 48.76 37.49
N ARG A 1091 7.52 48.63 36.18
CA ARG A 1091 6.17 48.92 35.67
C ARG A 1091 5.09 48.03 36.28
N LYS A 1092 5.38 46.74 36.55
CA LYS A 1092 4.45 45.81 37.21
C LYS A 1092 4.34 45.99 38.73
N ARG A 1093 5.24 46.73 39.36
CA ARG A 1093 5.19 47.09 40.79
C ARG A 1093 4.54 48.45 41.06
N THR A 1094 4.28 49.23 40.00
CA THR A 1094 3.65 50.55 40.07
C THR A 1094 2.20 50.56 39.58
N THR A 1095 1.68 49.39 39.18
CA THR A 1095 0.26 49.06 38.95
C THR A 1095 -0.23 48.09 40.00
#